data_AF-A0A1C3WXN8-F1
#
_entry.id   AF-A0A1C3WXN8-F1
#
_cell.length_a   1.000
_cell.length_b   1.000
_cell.length_c   1.000
_cell.angle_alpha   90.00
_cell.angle_beta   90.00
_cell.angle_gamma   90.00
#
_symmetry.space_group_name_H-M   'P 1'
#
loop_
_entity.id
_entity.type
_entity.pdbx_description
1 polymer ?
#
loop_
_entity_poly.entity_id
_entity_poly.type
_entity_poly.pdbx_seq_one_letter_code
_entity_poly.pdbx_strand_id
1 'polypeptide(L)'
;MSSHRLSSGGRIDRSKTVAFRFDGQDLTGHPGDTLASALLANGVQLVGRSFKYHRPRGILTAGTAEPNALVTTGMGGRTEANSRATMIELYDGLTARSQNRWPSLAFDVGAVNGLLSPFLSAGFYYKTFMWPAAFWEKVYEPLIRKAAGLGKASYEADPDSYEKCWAHCDLLVIGAGPSGLAAALTAGRAGARVLLADEGFALGGNLLAEKNPALDTILNELENLPNMQCLPRTTVIGWYDDNVFGAVERVQKHVATPDARRPVERFWRIIARQAILATGAEERPLVFGGNDIPGVMMAGAMRSYLNRQAVAPGKRTVVFTTNQSGYQTAADLEAAGIEVAAIVDSRANSGEGWKGRAQMLTGARVIDAHGGRQLRRVTIATSSGNRDIEADALAMSGGWSPIIHLACHRGAKPIWSEKHAAFLAPERQEGVTMAGAAAGLASTEACLGDGAGKAVEALTAIGFARVDPAFAPVEDRRQAASPLWFVKGGKGKAFVDYQNDVNLKDLGLAVREGYGDVELAKRYTTNGMATDQGKLSNINAIGILAEARGVSPAEVGTTTFRPFYTPVSFGALTGTSRAKHFQPARKSPLHAWAKKNGAVFVETGLWYRSSWFPREGEKTWRESVDREVLNIRRNAGICDVSTLGKIEIFGKDAATFLDRIYCNGFAKLSVGKARYGIMLREDGMIYDDGTTSRLSEDHFFMTTTTALAAGVLTHLEFCAQTLWPELEVYFASSTDQWAQMAVAGPKSRAILSEIVDEDISDAAFPFMSARAVSLFGGKLEGRLFRISFSGELAYELGVPAAYGEFVADTIMEAGRKHEICAYGAEALGVMRIEKGHVTHAEINGTVTPGDLGFGRMVSATKPDFIGKAMLQREGLQATDRARLVGVKPIDPATSFRTGAHILAEGAAATLENDQGYVTSSAFSPSLGHTIGLALIKNGPERIGEKVVVWNGLRNEYTDAVICSPVFIDPQNEKLHA
;
A
#
# COMPACT_ATOMS: atom_id res chain seq x y z
N MET A 1 -47.64 -4.09 -6.42
CA MET A 1 -46.82 -3.69 -5.27
C MET A 1 -46.95 -2.19 -5.09
N SER A 2 -47.25 -1.67 -3.89
CA SER A 2 -47.32 -0.22 -3.71
C SER A 2 -45.90 0.34 -3.78
N SER A 3 -45.53 0.94 -4.91
CA SER A 3 -44.28 1.67 -5.05
C SER A 3 -44.22 2.80 -4.03
N HIS A 4 -43.05 3.01 -3.43
CA HIS A 4 -42.77 4.18 -2.58
C HIS A 4 -42.26 5.37 -3.40
N ARG A 5 -42.16 5.25 -4.72
CA ARG A 5 -41.77 6.35 -5.60
C ARG A 5 -42.94 7.31 -5.79
N LEU A 6 -42.68 8.60 -5.63
CA LEU A 6 -43.64 9.66 -5.94
C LEU A 6 -43.83 9.78 -7.45
N SER A 7 -45.03 10.17 -7.86
CA SER A 7 -45.41 10.33 -9.28
C SER A 7 -44.64 11.43 -10.00
N SER A 8 -44.10 12.41 -9.27
CA SER A 8 -43.33 13.54 -9.82
C SER A 8 -42.18 13.95 -8.89
N GLY A 9 -41.34 14.88 -9.35
CA GLY A 9 -40.18 15.39 -8.61
C GLY A 9 -38.94 14.49 -8.66
N GLY A 10 -37.94 14.86 -7.88
CA GLY A 10 -36.62 14.20 -7.85
C GLY A 10 -35.69 14.71 -8.95
N ARG A 11 -34.38 14.63 -8.68
CA ARG A 11 -33.26 14.84 -9.63
C ARG A 11 -32.88 13.50 -10.28
N ILE A 12 -33.83 12.90 -10.97
CA ILE A 12 -33.70 11.60 -11.68
C ILE A 12 -34.21 11.74 -13.12
N ASP A 13 -33.66 10.95 -14.03
CA ASP A 13 -34.15 10.89 -15.41
C ASP A 13 -35.35 9.91 -15.51
N ARG A 14 -36.56 10.46 -15.42
CA ARG A 14 -37.80 9.69 -15.54
C ARG A 14 -38.12 9.23 -16.97
N SER A 15 -37.40 9.71 -17.98
CA SER A 15 -37.60 9.29 -19.37
C SER A 15 -37.02 7.90 -19.67
N LYS A 16 -36.16 7.39 -18.77
CA LYS A 16 -35.49 6.11 -18.89
C LYS A 16 -35.73 5.25 -17.65
N THR A 17 -35.90 3.95 -17.86
CA THR A 17 -35.94 2.96 -16.78
C THR A 17 -34.72 2.07 -16.91
N VAL A 18 -34.05 1.80 -15.79
CA VAL A 18 -32.94 0.84 -15.72
C VAL A 18 -33.38 -0.40 -14.95
N ALA A 19 -33.01 -1.57 -15.45
CA ALA A 19 -33.25 -2.84 -14.78
C ALA A 19 -32.06 -3.19 -13.89
N PHE A 20 -32.32 -3.74 -12.70
CA PHE A 20 -31.27 -4.24 -11.83
C PHE A 20 -31.76 -5.43 -11.00
N ARG A 21 -30.83 -6.17 -10.41
CA ARG A 21 -31.14 -7.36 -9.62
C ARG A 21 -30.60 -7.23 -8.20
N PHE A 22 -31.45 -7.47 -7.22
CA PHE A 22 -31.06 -7.57 -5.81
C PHE A 22 -31.49 -8.91 -5.25
N ASP A 23 -30.54 -9.68 -4.71
CA ASP A 23 -30.82 -10.99 -4.10
C ASP A 23 -31.56 -11.98 -5.00
N GLY A 24 -31.39 -11.84 -6.31
CA GLY A 24 -32.06 -12.68 -7.29
C GLY A 24 -33.39 -12.14 -7.79
N GLN A 25 -33.91 -11.03 -7.26
CA GLN A 25 -35.15 -10.39 -7.67
C GLN A 25 -34.89 -9.27 -8.67
N ASP A 26 -35.66 -9.24 -9.76
CA ASP A 26 -35.58 -8.19 -10.77
C ASP A 26 -36.40 -6.97 -10.34
N LEU A 27 -35.76 -5.81 -10.34
CA LEU A 27 -36.28 -4.53 -9.88
C LEU A 27 -35.97 -3.44 -10.92
N THR A 28 -36.61 -2.28 -10.76
CA THR A 28 -36.46 -1.16 -11.70
C THR A 28 -36.13 0.15 -10.97
N GLY A 29 -35.38 1.02 -11.63
CA GLY A 29 -35.08 2.37 -11.14
C GLY A 29 -34.87 3.34 -12.30
N HIS A 30 -34.29 4.50 -12.00
CA HIS A 30 -34.00 5.56 -12.97
C HIS A 30 -32.54 6.00 -12.87
N PRO A 31 -31.92 6.48 -13.97
CA PRO A 31 -30.65 7.19 -13.87
C PRO A 31 -30.76 8.35 -12.86
N GLY A 32 -29.75 8.48 -11.99
CA GLY A 32 -29.76 9.39 -10.83
C GLY A 32 -30.18 8.71 -9.51
N ASP A 33 -30.68 7.47 -9.55
CA ASP A 33 -30.82 6.65 -8.37
C ASP A 33 -29.47 6.13 -7.87
N THR A 34 -29.40 5.90 -6.56
CA THR A 34 -28.44 4.97 -5.97
C THR A 34 -29.12 3.61 -5.79
N LEU A 35 -28.35 2.54 -5.55
CA LEU A 35 -28.93 1.25 -5.22
C LEU A 35 -29.88 1.36 -4.01
N ALA A 36 -29.52 2.15 -2.99
CA ALA A 36 -30.37 2.37 -1.83
C ALA A 36 -31.71 3.05 -2.17
N SER A 37 -31.70 4.13 -2.97
CA SER A 37 -32.95 4.82 -3.35
C SER A 37 -33.83 3.92 -4.22
N ALA A 38 -33.24 3.15 -5.12
CA ALA A 38 -33.95 2.20 -5.96
C ALA A 38 -34.58 1.06 -5.15
N LEU A 39 -33.88 0.51 -4.15
CA LEU A 39 -34.43 -0.49 -3.24
C LEU A 39 -35.64 0.04 -2.47
N LEU A 40 -35.53 1.24 -1.90
CA LEU A 40 -36.65 1.90 -1.21
C LEU A 40 -37.84 2.14 -2.15
N ALA A 41 -37.59 2.64 -3.36
CA ALA A 41 -38.63 2.89 -4.38
C ALA A 41 -39.45 1.62 -4.71
N ASN A 42 -38.83 0.45 -4.62
CA ASN A 42 -39.44 -0.85 -4.86
C ASN A 42 -40.02 -1.52 -3.60
N GLY A 43 -40.02 -0.86 -2.43
CA GLY A 43 -40.57 -1.44 -1.19
C GLY A 43 -39.60 -2.34 -0.42
N VAL A 44 -38.31 -2.34 -0.77
CA VAL A 44 -37.31 -3.16 -0.08
C VAL A 44 -36.79 -2.41 1.15
N GLN A 45 -37.36 -2.72 2.31
CA GLN A 45 -36.94 -2.16 3.61
C GLN A 45 -35.81 -2.98 4.26
N LEU A 46 -35.81 -4.30 4.07
CA LEU A 46 -34.82 -5.22 4.62
C LEU A 46 -33.69 -5.42 3.61
N VAL A 47 -32.50 -4.89 3.90
CA VAL A 47 -31.34 -4.91 3.00
C VAL A 47 -30.19 -5.77 3.52
N GLY A 48 -30.15 -6.04 4.82
CA GLY A 48 -29.05 -6.75 5.45
C GLY A 48 -29.40 -7.38 6.79
N ARG A 49 -28.41 -8.05 7.37
CA ARG A 49 -28.46 -8.67 8.70
C ARG A 49 -27.27 -8.19 9.52
N SER A 50 -27.51 -7.90 10.80
CA SER A 50 -26.47 -7.38 11.69
C SER A 50 -25.35 -8.40 11.92
N PHE A 51 -24.12 -7.93 12.16
CA PHE A 51 -22.93 -8.76 12.23
C PHE A 51 -23.00 -9.89 13.25
N LYS A 52 -23.41 -9.59 14.48
CA LYS A 52 -23.34 -10.51 15.63
C LYS A 52 -24.68 -11.15 15.93
N TYR A 53 -25.74 -10.34 15.95
CA TYR A 53 -27.07 -10.77 16.37
C TYR A 53 -27.98 -11.22 15.20
N HIS A 54 -27.54 -11.07 13.95
CA HIS A 54 -28.35 -11.36 12.76
C HIS A 54 -29.71 -10.65 12.78
N ARG A 55 -29.77 -9.45 13.37
CA ARG A 55 -31.00 -8.65 13.43
C ARG A 55 -31.32 -8.09 12.05
N PRO A 56 -32.60 -7.99 11.66
CA PRO A 56 -32.99 -7.35 10.42
C PRO A 56 -32.46 -5.91 10.37
N ARG A 57 -31.80 -5.52 9.27
CA ARG A 57 -31.29 -4.14 9.07
C ARG A 57 -31.81 -3.51 7.80
N GLY A 58 -32.18 -2.23 7.92
CA GLY A 58 -32.62 -1.36 6.82
C GLY A 58 -31.61 -0.27 6.52
N ILE A 59 -31.86 0.48 5.45
CA ILE A 59 -31.09 1.68 5.07
C ILE A 59 -31.24 2.74 6.17
N LEU A 60 -30.12 3.31 6.63
CA LEU A 60 -30.09 4.26 7.75
C LEU A 60 -29.77 5.68 7.27
N THR A 61 -28.87 5.83 6.29
CA THR A 61 -28.38 7.11 5.77
C THR A 61 -28.56 7.21 4.25
N ALA A 62 -28.00 8.26 3.63
CA ALA A 62 -28.01 8.49 2.19
C ALA A 62 -26.60 8.78 1.61
N GLY A 63 -25.54 8.42 2.34
CA GLY A 63 -24.15 8.74 1.97
C GLY A 63 -23.13 7.72 2.47
N THR A 64 -21.86 8.13 2.61
CA THR A 64 -20.75 7.24 3.02
C THR A 64 -20.80 6.79 4.47
N ALA A 65 -21.58 7.46 5.32
CA ALA A 65 -21.80 7.07 6.71
C ALA A 65 -22.72 5.85 6.90
N GLU A 66 -23.30 5.28 5.83
CA GLU A 66 -24.18 4.11 5.90
C GLU A 66 -23.50 2.89 6.54
N PRO A 67 -24.03 2.36 7.67
CA PRO A 67 -23.46 1.21 8.37
C PRO A 67 -24.17 -0.12 8.09
N ASN A 68 -25.42 -0.10 7.60
CA ASN A 68 -26.29 -1.27 7.51
C ASN A 68 -26.36 -1.84 6.09
N ALA A 69 -26.60 -0.98 5.09
CA ALA A 69 -26.89 -1.37 3.71
C ALA A 69 -25.61 -1.72 2.92
N LEU A 70 -24.86 -2.70 3.43
CA LEU A 70 -23.65 -3.23 2.81
C LEU A 70 -23.97 -4.43 1.92
N VAL A 71 -23.56 -4.35 0.66
CA VAL A 71 -23.84 -5.34 -0.39
C VAL A 71 -22.56 -5.80 -1.08
N THR A 72 -22.63 -6.98 -1.68
CA THR A 72 -21.65 -7.45 -2.66
C THR A 72 -22.16 -7.14 -4.07
N THR A 73 -21.35 -6.47 -4.88
CA THR A 73 -21.63 -6.21 -6.30
C THR A 73 -20.69 -7.01 -7.20
N GLY A 74 -21.04 -7.12 -8.48
CA GLY A 74 -20.22 -7.82 -9.47
C GLY A 74 -20.18 -9.35 -9.33
N MET A 75 -19.38 -9.97 -10.19
CA MET A 75 -19.20 -11.43 -10.29
C MET A 75 -17.77 -11.77 -10.70
N GLY A 76 -17.33 -12.99 -10.40
CA GLY A 76 -15.98 -13.48 -10.74
C GLY A 76 -14.89 -12.57 -10.17
N GLY A 77 -13.85 -12.29 -10.97
CA GLY A 77 -12.75 -11.37 -10.62
C GLY A 77 -13.17 -9.92 -10.31
N ARG A 78 -14.38 -9.48 -10.73
CA ARG A 78 -14.92 -8.14 -10.44
C ARG A 78 -15.86 -8.09 -9.23
N THR A 79 -15.78 -9.08 -8.35
CA THR A 79 -16.63 -9.11 -7.15
C THR A 79 -16.14 -8.11 -6.11
N GLU A 80 -16.98 -7.11 -5.77
CA GLU A 80 -16.67 -6.11 -4.74
C GLU A 80 -17.59 -6.29 -3.53
N ALA A 81 -17.02 -6.71 -2.41
CA ALA A 81 -17.72 -6.92 -1.15
C ALA A 81 -17.80 -5.63 -0.31
N ASN A 82 -18.79 -5.55 0.59
CA ASN A 82 -18.97 -4.46 1.54
C ASN A 82 -19.13 -3.08 0.88
N SER A 83 -19.67 -3.04 -0.34
CA SER A 83 -20.05 -1.79 -0.99
C SER A 83 -21.30 -1.22 -0.34
N ARG A 84 -21.36 0.11 -0.16
CA ARG A 84 -22.52 0.77 0.42
C ARG A 84 -23.57 1.03 -0.64
N ALA A 85 -24.77 0.49 -0.45
CA ALA A 85 -25.88 0.71 -1.39
C ALA A 85 -26.18 2.21 -1.62
N THR A 86 -25.90 3.06 -0.64
CA THR A 86 -26.04 4.52 -0.70
C THR A 86 -25.04 5.21 -1.63
N MET A 87 -23.91 4.57 -1.93
CA MET A 87 -22.82 5.13 -2.76
C MET A 87 -22.66 4.44 -4.10
N ILE A 88 -23.47 3.42 -4.38
CA ILE A 88 -23.52 2.73 -5.67
C ILE A 88 -24.51 3.47 -6.57
N GLU A 89 -24.01 4.10 -7.63
CA GLU A 89 -24.83 4.67 -8.70
C GLU A 89 -25.52 3.54 -9.48
N LEU A 90 -26.83 3.68 -9.70
CA LEU A 90 -27.60 2.67 -10.41
C LEU A 90 -27.30 2.72 -11.91
N TYR A 91 -27.02 1.57 -12.50
CA TYR A 91 -26.87 1.40 -13.94
C TYR A 91 -27.64 0.15 -14.40
N ASP A 92 -27.93 0.10 -15.69
CA ASP A 92 -28.69 -1.01 -16.28
C ASP A 92 -27.91 -2.34 -16.21
N GLY A 93 -28.57 -3.39 -15.72
CA GLY A 93 -27.96 -4.71 -15.49
C GLY A 93 -27.18 -4.85 -14.17
N LEU A 94 -27.19 -3.83 -13.29
CA LEU A 94 -26.52 -3.91 -11.99
C LEU A 94 -27.02 -5.13 -11.20
N THR A 95 -26.09 -5.92 -10.66
CA THR A 95 -26.42 -7.05 -9.77
C THR A 95 -25.78 -6.84 -8.41
N ALA A 96 -26.60 -6.92 -7.36
CA ALA A 96 -26.19 -6.81 -5.97
C ALA A 96 -26.75 -7.95 -5.12
N ARG A 97 -25.98 -8.35 -4.11
CA ARG A 97 -26.34 -9.39 -3.14
C ARG A 97 -26.16 -8.85 -1.72
N SER A 98 -27.14 -9.09 -0.87
CA SER A 98 -27.02 -8.83 0.56
C SER A 98 -25.99 -9.75 1.21
N GLN A 99 -25.53 -9.34 2.39
CA GLN A 99 -24.42 -10.00 3.10
C GLN A 99 -24.87 -10.53 4.47
N ASN A 100 -24.04 -11.41 5.04
CA ASN A 100 -24.21 -11.98 6.38
C ASN A 100 -25.59 -12.65 6.65
N ARG A 101 -26.09 -13.46 5.72
CA ARG A 101 -27.40 -14.12 5.80
C ARG A 101 -27.38 -15.58 5.35
N TRP A 102 -28.18 -16.45 5.98
CA TRP A 102 -28.38 -17.82 5.49
C TRP A 102 -29.74 -18.45 5.89
N PRO A 103 -30.49 -19.08 4.96
CA PRO A 103 -30.26 -19.12 3.52
C PRO A 103 -30.68 -17.81 2.80
N SER A 104 -31.58 -17.02 3.38
CA SER A 104 -32.13 -15.81 2.75
C SER A 104 -32.24 -14.62 3.71
N LEU A 105 -32.43 -13.42 3.19
CA LEU A 105 -32.60 -12.24 4.05
C LEU A 105 -33.86 -12.36 4.90
N ALA A 106 -34.95 -12.84 4.29
CA ALA A 106 -36.20 -13.04 4.98
C ALA A 106 -36.10 -14.16 6.03
N PHE A 107 -35.56 -15.32 5.64
CA PHE A 107 -35.40 -16.50 6.48
C PHE A 107 -33.91 -16.72 6.78
N ASP A 108 -33.47 -16.20 7.92
CA ASP A 108 -32.07 -16.26 8.39
C ASP A 108 -31.98 -17.08 9.68
N VAL A 109 -31.33 -18.25 9.62
CA VAL A 109 -31.18 -19.15 10.76
C VAL A 109 -30.27 -18.55 11.84
N GLY A 110 -29.32 -17.69 11.45
CA GLY A 110 -28.46 -16.97 12.38
C GLY A 110 -29.22 -16.10 13.38
N ALA A 111 -30.48 -15.74 13.10
CA ALA A 111 -31.33 -14.97 14.01
C ALA A 111 -31.54 -15.65 15.38
N VAL A 112 -31.32 -16.97 15.49
CA VAL A 112 -31.32 -17.71 16.77
C VAL A 112 -30.27 -17.14 17.74
N ASN A 113 -29.17 -16.57 17.26
CA ASN A 113 -28.14 -15.91 18.09
C ASN A 113 -28.73 -14.78 18.96
N GLY A 114 -29.84 -14.16 18.52
CA GLY A 114 -30.56 -13.17 19.31
C GLY A 114 -31.09 -13.70 20.65
N LEU A 115 -31.51 -14.98 20.69
CA LEU A 115 -31.98 -15.66 21.91
C LEU A 115 -30.84 -15.91 22.89
N LEU A 116 -29.62 -16.14 22.37
CA LEU A 116 -28.39 -16.32 23.15
C LEU A 116 -27.69 -15.00 23.47
N SER A 117 -28.29 -13.85 23.13
CA SER A 117 -27.63 -12.55 23.24
C SER A 117 -27.15 -12.14 24.66
N PRO A 118 -27.73 -12.61 25.79
CA PRO A 118 -27.16 -12.38 27.12
C PRO A 118 -25.77 -12.99 27.32
N PHE A 119 -25.45 -14.08 26.61
CA PHE A 119 -24.13 -14.74 26.65
C PHE A 119 -23.15 -14.12 25.65
N LEU A 120 -23.62 -13.25 24.76
CA LEU A 120 -22.82 -12.59 23.73
C LEU A 120 -22.62 -11.11 24.10
N SER A 121 -22.17 -10.80 25.31
CA SER A 121 -21.81 -9.42 25.70
C SER A 121 -20.49 -8.96 25.06
N ALA A 122 -20.17 -7.67 25.12
CA ALA A 122 -18.79 -7.22 24.92
C ALA A 122 -17.82 -8.00 25.84
N GLY A 123 -16.61 -8.28 25.35
CA GLY A 123 -15.58 -9.02 26.10
C GLY A 123 -15.77 -10.55 26.22
N PHE A 124 -16.90 -11.13 25.82
CA PHE A 124 -17.19 -12.57 25.97
C PHE A 124 -16.11 -13.47 25.34
N TYR A 125 -15.65 -13.15 24.12
CA TYR A 125 -14.68 -13.98 23.40
C TYR A 125 -13.36 -14.16 24.16
N TYR A 126 -12.85 -13.08 24.78
CA TYR A 126 -11.61 -13.09 25.56
C TYR A 126 -11.72 -13.95 26.81
N LYS A 127 -12.91 -14.04 27.42
CA LYS A 127 -13.13 -14.75 28.68
C LYS A 127 -13.40 -16.25 28.48
N THR A 128 -13.98 -16.63 27.34
CA THR A 128 -14.51 -17.99 27.15
C THR A 128 -13.70 -18.85 26.16
N PHE A 129 -13.10 -18.26 25.12
CA PHE A 129 -12.51 -19.05 24.01
C PHE A 129 -10.98 -19.09 23.99
N MET A 130 -10.28 -18.27 24.78
CA MET A 130 -8.81 -18.24 24.80
C MET A 130 -8.18 -19.43 25.55
N TRP A 131 -8.97 -20.24 26.25
CA TRP A 131 -8.48 -21.37 27.01
C TRP A 131 -9.39 -22.60 26.87
N PRO A 132 -8.83 -23.82 26.65
CA PRO A 132 -7.42 -24.13 26.41
C PRO A 132 -6.97 -23.80 24.97
N ALA A 133 -5.71 -23.41 24.79
CA ALA A 133 -5.16 -22.89 23.52
C ALA A 133 -5.35 -23.83 22.31
N ALA A 134 -5.23 -25.15 22.50
CA ALA A 134 -5.43 -26.11 21.43
C ALA A 134 -6.87 -26.11 20.87
N PHE A 135 -7.86 -25.73 21.68
CA PHE A 135 -9.26 -25.67 21.27
C PHE A 135 -9.58 -24.37 20.52
N TRP A 136 -8.86 -23.28 20.85
CA TRP A 136 -8.89 -22.04 20.07
C TRP A 136 -8.50 -22.33 18.62
N GLU A 137 -7.29 -22.88 18.38
CA GLU A 137 -6.78 -23.11 17.01
C GLU A 137 -7.60 -24.15 16.24
N LYS A 138 -8.04 -25.24 16.90
CA LYS A 138 -8.65 -26.38 16.20
C LYS A 138 -10.17 -26.33 16.07
N VAL A 139 -10.87 -25.59 16.93
CA VAL A 139 -12.35 -25.61 17.00
C VAL A 139 -12.94 -24.22 16.93
N TYR A 140 -12.60 -23.33 17.86
CA TYR A 140 -13.24 -22.02 17.96
C TYR A 140 -12.84 -21.09 16.81
N GLU A 141 -11.54 -20.94 16.53
CA GLU A 141 -11.03 -20.05 15.48
C GLU A 141 -11.56 -20.43 14.09
N PRO A 142 -11.55 -21.70 13.64
CA PRO A 142 -12.09 -22.05 12.32
C PRO A 142 -13.59 -21.78 12.19
N LEU A 143 -14.38 -22.04 13.24
CA LEU A 143 -15.82 -21.77 13.25
C LEU A 143 -16.11 -20.26 13.29
N ILE A 144 -15.40 -19.52 14.15
CA ILE A 144 -15.51 -18.06 14.25
C ILE A 144 -15.07 -17.43 12.93
N ARG A 145 -13.96 -17.82 12.30
CA ARG A 145 -13.54 -17.27 11.00
C ARG A 145 -14.55 -17.54 9.88
N LYS A 146 -15.26 -18.67 9.92
CA LYS A 146 -16.34 -18.96 8.95
C LYS A 146 -17.60 -18.13 9.20
N ALA A 147 -17.90 -17.82 10.45
CA ALA A 147 -19.05 -17.02 10.86
C ALA A 147 -18.76 -15.51 10.92
N ALA A 148 -17.49 -15.11 11.02
CA ALA A 148 -17.03 -13.74 11.17
C ALA A 148 -16.70 -13.15 9.80
N GLY A 149 -17.34 -12.04 9.49
CA GLY A 149 -17.19 -11.28 8.25
C GLY A 149 -18.54 -10.90 7.70
N LEU A 150 -18.60 -9.85 6.89
CA LEU A 150 -19.82 -9.44 6.20
C LEU A 150 -19.83 -10.01 4.77
N GLY A 151 -19.15 -9.35 3.83
CA GLY A 151 -19.00 -9.80 2.45
C GLY A 151 -17.78 -10.70 2.21
N LYS A 152 -17.80 -11.44 1.09
CA LYS A 152 -16.72 -12.34 0.66
C LYS A 152 -16.03 -11.80 -0.59
N ALA A 153 -14.70 -11.80 -0.59
CA ALA A 153 -13.90 -11.49 -1.78
C ALA A 153 -13.84 -12.69 -2.74
N SER A 154 -13.47 -12.43 -4.00
CA SER A 154 -13.20 -13.47 -5.01
C SER A 154 -11.76 -14.00 -4.92
N TYR A 155 -11.56 -15.25 -5.32
CA TYR A 155 -10.22 -15.82 -5.55
C TYR A 155 -9.76 -15.64 -7.01
N GLU A 156 -10.64 -15.20 -7.90
CA GLU A 156 -10.27 -14.87 -9.28
C GLU A 156 -9.49 -13.56 -9.32
N ALA A 157 -8.54 -13.47 -10.25
CA ALA A 157 -7.78 -12.24 -10.45
C ALA A 157 -8.67 -11.10 -10.95
N ASP A 158 -8.45 -9.91 -10.40
CA ASP A 158 -9.09 -8.68 -10.88
C ASP A 158 -8.63 -8.37 -12.33
N PRO A 159 -9.55 -8.36 -13.32
CA PRO A 159 -9.19 -8.11 -14.70
C PRO A 159 -8.94 -6.63 -15.00
N ASP A 160 -9.37 -5.72 -14.13
CA ASP A 160 -9.44 -4.30 -14.42
C ASP A 160 -8.11 -3.57 -14.23
N SER A 161 -7.98 -2.38 -14.82
CA SER A 161 -6.78 -1.55 -14.74
C SER A 161 -6.96 -0.39 -13.77
N TYR A 162 -5.85 0.07 -13.20
CA TYR A 162 -5.80 1.15 -12.22
C TYR A 162 -4.66 2.09 -12.56
N GLU A 163 -4.78 3.36 -12.20
CA GLU A 163 -3.72 4.33 -12.46
C GLU A 163 -3.48 5.30 -11.31
N LYS A 164 -2.31 5.94 -11.35
CA LYS A 164 -1.91 7.01 -10.45
C LYS A 164 -1.72 8.30 -11.25
N CYS A 165 -2.23 9.40 -10.73
CA CYS A 165 -2.12 10.72 -11.32
C CYS A 165 -1.60 11.74 -10.30
N TRP A 166 -0.94 12.77 -10.81
CA TRP A 166 -0.35 13.85 -10.01
C TRP A 166 -0.94 15.18 -10.48
N ALA A 167 -1.40 16.01 -9.54
CA ALA A 167 -1.98 17.30 -9.84
C ALA A 167 -1.42 18.39 -8.90
N HIS A 168 -1.38 19.62 -9.40
CA HIS A 168 -1.01 20.81 -8.63
C HIS A 168 -2.07 21.89 -8.81
N CYS A 169 -2.48 22.55 -7.73
CA CYS A 169 -3.45 23.64 -7.76
C CYS A 169 -3.09 24.78 -6.79
N ASP A 170 -3.63 25.97 -7.04
CA ASP A 170 -3.57 27.07 -6.08
C ASP A 170 -4.54 26.80 -4.92
N LEU A 171 -5.74 26.32 -5.23
CA LEU A 171 -6.76 25.98 -4.25
C LEU A 171 -7.36 24.58 -4.52
N LEU A 172 -7.31 23.71 -3.52
CA LEU A 172 -8.09 22.48 -3.48
C LEU A 172 -9.33 22.68 -2.61
N VAL A 173 -10.52 22.55 -3.20
CA VAL A 173 -11.79 22.57 -2.47
C VAL A 173 -12.30 21.15 -2.31
N ILE A 174 -12.55 20.75 -1.06
CA ILE A 174 -12.92 19.38 -0.69
C ILE A 174 -14.36 19.37 -0.20
N GLY A 175 -15.25 18.79 -1.01
CA GLY A 175 -16.69 18.81 -0.85
C GLY A 175 -17.35 19.87 -1.71
N ALA A 176 -18.36 19.49 -2.49
CA ALA A 176 -19.12 20.35 -3.40
C ALA A 176 -20.51 20.70 -2.85
N GLY A 177 -20.62 20.86 -1.54
CA GLY A 177 -21.78 21.48 -0.89
C GLY A 177 -21.84 22.99 -1.12
N PRO A 178 -22.77 23.72 -0.47
CA PRO A 178 -22.91 25.16 -0.66
C PRO A 178 -21.61 25.93 -0.45
N SER A 179 -20.88 25.69 0.64
CA SER A 179 -19.62 26.39 0.93
C SER A 179 -18.52 26.05 -0.07
N GLY A 180 -18.44 24.79 -0.51
CA GLY A 180 -17.43 24.36 -1.46
C GLY A 180 -17.67 24.95 -2.84
N LEU A 181 -18.92 24.97 -3.30
CA LEU A 181 -19.29 25.62 -4.56
C LEU A 181 -19.02 27.13 -4.52
N ALA A 182 -19.37 27.80 -3.42
CA ALA A 182 -19.07 29.22 -3.24
C ALA A 182 -17.55 29.51 -3.22
N ALA A 183 -16.77 28.67 -2.54
CA ALA A 183 -15.32 28.78 -2.50
C ALA A 183 -14.69 28.57 -3.89
N ALA A 184 -15.10 27.51 -4.59
CA ALA A 184 -14.63 27.20 -5.94
C ALA A 184 -14.97 28.30 -6.94
N LEU A 185 -16.19 28.84 -6.88
CA LEU A 185 -16.63 29.91 -7.77
C LEU A 185 -15.86 31.21 -7.53
N THR A 186 -15.67 31.57 -6.25
CA THR A 186 -14.89 32.74 -5.84
C THR A 186 -13.45 32.62 -6.34
N ALA A 187 -12.82 31.47 -6.14
CA ALA A 187 -11.45 31.25 -6.54
C ALA A 187 -11.27 31.14 -8.06
N GLY A 188 -12.21 30.49 -8.74
CA GLY A 188 -12.24 30.38 -10.19
C GLY A 188 -12.37 31.76 -10.85
N ARG A 189 -13.28 32.62 -10.37
CA ARG A 189 -13.43 34.01 -10.85
C ARG A 189 -12.17 34.86 -10.64
N ALA A 190 -11.39 34.58 -9.61
CA ALA A 190 -10.11 35.24 -9.35
C ALA A 190 -8.94 34.73 -10.22
N GLY A 191 -9.17 33.75 -11.10
CA GLY A 191 -8.15 33.19 -11.99
C GLY A 191 -7.22 32.17 -11.34
N ALA A 192 -7.50 31.72 -10.11
CA ALA A 192 -6.71 30.70 -9.44
C ALA A 192 -6.89 29.32 -10.11
N ARG A 193 -5.88 28.47 -10.11
CA ARG A 193 -6.06 27.07 -10.56
C ARG A 193 -6.78 26.28 -9.46
N VAL A 194 -8.01 25.87 -9.72
CA VAL A 194 -8.88 25.25 -8.70
C VAL A 194 -9.19 23.79 -9.04
N LEU A 195 -9.06 22.93 -8.03
CA LEU A 195 -9.60 21.58 -8.04
C LEU A 195 -10.77 21.50 -7.05
N LEU A 196 -11.96 21.08 -7.51
CA LEU A 196 -13.10 20.78 -6.64
C LEU A 196 -13.35 19.27 -6.65
N ALA A 197 -13.09 18.60 -5.53
CA ALA A 197 -13.29 17.16 -5.40
C ALA A 197 -14.50 16.86 -4.51
N ASP A 198 -15.39 15.98 -4.97
CA ASP A 198 -16.56 15.55 -4.22
C ASP A 198 -16.81 14.05 -4.41
N GLU A 199 -17.18 13.37 -3.32
CA GLU A 199 -17.44 11.93 -3.35
C GLU A 199 -18.78 11.57 -4.00
N GLY A 200 -19.71 12.51 -4.12
CA GLY A 200 -20.96 12.32 -4.83
C GLY A 200 -20.74 12.18 -6.34
N PHE A 201 -21.60 11.41 -6.99
CA PHE A 201 -21.60 11.34 -8.46
C PHE A 201 -22.16 12.60 -9.13
N ALA A 202 -22.89 13.42 -8.36
CA ALA A 202 -23.40 14.73 -8.75
C ALA A 202 -22.91 15.77 -7.73
N LEU A 203 -22.47 16.93 -8.21
CA LEU A 203 -22.02 18.04 -7.38
C LEU A 203 -23.24 18.78 -6.78
N GLY A 204 -23.08 19.34 -5.58
CA GLY A 204 -24.14 20.06 -4.87
C GLY A 204 -24.25 19.71 -3.38
N GLY A 205 -23.68 18.59 -2.94
CA GLY A 205 -23.78 18.13 -1.55
C GLY A 205 -25.24 18.13 -1.08
N ASN A 206 -25.51 18.75 0.07
CA ASN A 206 -26.87 18.84 0.61
C ASN A 206 -27.84 19.71 -0.23
N LEU A 207 -27.35 20.60 -1.10
CA LEU A 207 -28.23 21.38 -2.01
C LEU A 207 -29.03 20.47 -2.95
N LEU A 208 -28.56 19.24 -3.21
CA LEU A 208 -29.29 18.26 -4.00
C LEU A 208 -30.59 17.79 -3.34
N ALA A 209 -30.70 17.96 -2.01
CA ALA A 209 -31.90 17.65 -1.22
C ALA A 209 -32.74 18.90 -0.89
N GLU A 210 -32.31 20.10 -1.28
CA GLU A 210 -33.05 21.34 -1.07
C GLU A 210 -34.02 21.63 -2.24
N LYS A 211 -35.12 22.36 -1.96
CA LYS A 211 -36.07 22.81 -2.98
C LYS A 211 -35.61 24.14 -3.58
N ASN A 212 -35.63 24.24 -4.92
CA ASN A 212 -35.24 25.43 -5.69
C ASN A 212 -33.82 26.00 -5.39
N PRO A 213 -32.76 25.18 -5.29
CA PRO A 213 -31.42 25.72 -5.12
C PRO A 213 -30.96 26.39 -6.43
N ALA A 214 -30.21 27.49 -6.35
CA ALA A 214 -29.52 28.10 -7.50
C ALA A 214 -28.33 27.25 -8.02
N LEU A 215 -28.39 25.93 -7.83
CA LEU A 215 -27.29 24.98 -8.06
C LEU A 215 -26.89 24.90 -9.52
N ASP A 216 -27.87 24.75 -10.42
CA ASP A 216 -27.58 24.53 -11.85
C ASP A 216 -26.89 25.76 -12.46
N THR A 217 -27.25 26.97 -12.02
CA THR A 217 -26.56 28.22 -12.39
C THR A 217 -25.10 28.22 -11.93
N ILE A 218 -24.83 27.82 -10.69
CA ILE A 218 -23.45 27.77 -10.14
C ILE A 218 -22.61 26.73 -10.89
N LEU A 219 -23.16 25.54 -11.14
CA LEU A 219 -22.45 24.47 -11.86
C LEU A 219 -22.14 24.86 -13.30
N ASN A 220 -23.11 25.44 -14.02
CA ASN A 220 -22.90 25.93 -15.37
C ASN A 220 -21.77 26.98 -15.43
N GLU A 221 -21.67 27.87 -14.44
CA GLU A 221 -20.58 28.83 -14.41
C GLU A 221 -19.23 28.16 -14.14
N LEU A 222 -19.16 27.26 -13.15
CA LEU A 222 -17.93 26.52 -12.82
C LEU A 222 -17.39 25.74 -14.02
N GLU A 223 -18.26 25.08 -14.80
CA GLU A 223 -17.87 24.31 -15.98
C GLU A 223 -17.29 25.17 -17.10
N ASN A 224 -17.64 26.47 -17.16
CA ASN A 224 -17.17 27.40 -18.18
C ASN A 224 -15.91 28.18 -17.76
N LEU A 225 -15.38 27.97 -16.55
CA LEU A 225 -14.13 28.59 -16.10
C LEU A 225 -12.91 27.77 -16.55
N PRO A 226 -11.96 28.34 -17.33
CA PRO A 226 -10.85 27.58 -17.92
C PRO A 226 -9.81 27.07 -16.91
N ASN A 227 -9.82 27.64 -15.70
CA ASN A 227 -8.93 27.36 -14.58
C ASN A 227 -9.58 26.45 -13.53
N MET A 228 -10.75 25.90 -13.84
CA MET A 228 -11.55 25.05 -12.96
C MET A 228 -11.48 23.59 -13.42
N GLN A 229 -11.21 22.66 -12.50
CA GLN A 229 -11.41 21.24 -12.74
C GLN A 229 -12.26 20.64 -11.63
N CYS A 230 -13.45 20.18 -12.02
CA CYS A 230 -14.40 19.50 -11.15
C CYS A 230 -14.18 17.97 -11.22
N LEU A 231 -14.03 17.35 -10.06
CA LEU A 231 -13.78 15.93 -9.89
C LEU A 231 -14.94 15.31 -9.09
N PRO A 232 -16.09 15.02 -9.73
CA PRO A 232 -17.14 14.22 -9.10
C PRO A 232 -16.64 12.77 -8.89
N ARG A 233 -17.35 11.99 -8.08
CA ARG A 233 -17.00 10.59 -7.75
C ARG A 233 -15.60 10.44 -7.15
N THR A 234 -15.04 11.52 -6.60
CA THR A 234 -13.66 11.60 -6.12
C THR A 234 -13.62 11.90 -4.63
N THR A 235 -13.23 10.92 -3.84
CA THR A 235 -13.10 11.07 -2.39
C THR A 235 -11.68 11.49 -2.06
N VAL A 236 -11.51 12.62 -1.36
CA VAL A 236 -10.22 12.96 -0.74
C VAL A 236 -10.06 12.13 0.53
N ILE A 237 -9.09 11.23 0.51
CA ILE A 237 -8.94 10.14 1.50
C ILE A 237 -7.95 10.49 2.62
N GLY A 238 -7.04 11.44 2.39
CA GLY A 238 -5.96 11.77 3.31
C GLY A 238 -5.36 13.14 3.05
N TRP A 239 -4.90 13.77 4.13
CA TRP A 239 -4.08 14.99 4.09
C TRP A 239 -2.77 14.67 4.80
N TYR A 240 -1.67 14.95 4.12
CA TYR A 240 -0.30 14.62 4.50
C TYR A 240 0.55 15.91 4.54
N ASP A 241 1.81 15.78 4.93
CA ASP A 241 2.75 16.90 5.01
C ASP A 241 2.91 17.64 3.68
N ASP A 242 3.35 18.89 3.76
CA ASP A 242 3.55 19.80 2.61
C ASP A 242 2.30 20.01 1.73
N ASN A 243 1.11 20.02 2.35
CA ASN A 243 -0.19 20.15 1.66
C ASN A 243 -0.38 19.14 0.51
N VAL A 244 0.06 17.91 0.74
CA VAL A 244 -0.20 16.78 -0.16
C VAL A 244 -1.49 16.09 0.26
N PHE A 245 -2.38 15.85 -0.71
CA PHE A 245 -3.64 15.15 -0.52
C PHE A 245 -3.69 13.88 -1.38
N GLY A 246 -4.16 12.80 -0.79
CA GLY A 246 -4.55 11.60 -1.53
C GLY A 246 -6.03 11.67 -1.87
N ALA A 247 -6.41 11.36 -3.11
CA ALA A 247 -7.82 11.21 -3.51
C ALA A 247 -8.03 10.01 -4.43
N VAL A 248 -9.24 9.44 -4.43
CA VAL A 248 -9.59 8.30 -5.29
C VAL A 248 -10.83 8.64 -6.09
N GLU A 249 -10.68 8.64 -7.41
CA GLU A 249 -11.75 8.84 -8.38
C GLU A 249 -12.27 7.47 -8.86
N ARG A 250 -13.59 7.28 -8.78
CA ARG A 250 -14.28 6.10 -9.34
C ARG A 250 -14.65 6.36 -10.79
N VAL A 251 -13.75 5.99 -11.70
CA VAL A 251 -13.85 6.30 -13.13
C VAL A 251 -14.89 5.44 -13.84
N GLN A 252 -14.99 4.13 -13.53
CA GLN A 252 -15.88 3.21 -14.24
C GLN A 252 -16.67 2.25 -13.34
N LYS A 253 -16.71 2.46 -12.02
CA LYS A 253 -17.53 1.63 -11.11
C LYS A 253 -19.05 1.80 -11.27
N HIS A 254 -19.47 2.76 -12.09
CA HIS A 254 -20.87 3.11 -12.34
C HIS A 254 -21.37 2.68 -13.72
N VAL A 255 -20.62 1.84 -14.45
CA VAL A 255 -21.01 1.33 -15.77
C VAL A 255 -21.11 -0.19 -15.78
N ALA A 256 -21.98 -0.73 -16.64
CA ALA A 256 -22.19 -2.17 -16.76
C ALA A 256 -20.99 -2.92 -17.36
N THR A 257 -20.26 -2.26 -18.28
CA THR A 257 -19.11 -2.84 -18.97
C THR A 257 -17.99 -1.81 -19.03
N PRO A 258 -16.95 -1.94 -18.18
CA PRO A 258 -15.79 -1.05 -18.21
C PRO A 258 -15.03 -1.13 -19.55
N ASP A 259 -14.57 0.00 -20.08
CA ASP A 259 -13.64 0.05 -21.22
C ASP A 259 -12.25 -0.34 -20.71
N ALA A 260 -11.68 -1.42 -21.28
CA ALA A 260 -10.37 -1.95 -20.91
C ALA A 260 -9.21 -0.97 -21.15
N ARG A 261 -9.41 0.09 -21.95
CA ARG A 261 -8.40 1.14 -22.21
C ARG A 261 -8.38 2.23 -21.15
N ARG A 262 -9.35 2.23 -20.22
CA ARG A 262 -9.48 3.20 -19.14
C ARG A 262 -9.37 2.48 -17.80
N PRO A 263 -8.85 3.15 -16.75
CA PRO A 263 -8.85 2.56 -15.41
C PRO A 263 -10.28 2.46 -14.87
N VAL A 264 -10.50 1.56 -13.91
CA VAL A 264 -11.74 1.55 -13.13
C VAL A 264 -11.71 2.56 -11.99
N GLU A 265 -10.52 2.80 -11.43
CA GLU A 265 -10.26 3.81 -10.41
C GLU A 265 -8.91 4.49 -10.64
N ARG A 266 -8.83 5.77 -10.28
CA ARG A 266 -7.62 6.59 -10.37
C ARG A 266 -7.27 7.12 -8.98
N PHE A 267 -6.03 6.90 -8.56
CA PHE A 267 -5.47 7.51 -7.35
C PHE A 267 -4.78 8.82 -7.71
N TRP A 268 -5.19 9.91 -7.09
CA TRP A 268 -4.61 11.23 -7.24
C TRP A 268 -3.68 11.55 -6.06
N ARG A 269 -2.46 12.00 -6.38
CA ARG A 269 -1.62 12.79 -5.47
C ARG A 269 -1.75 14.27 -5.85
N ILE A 270 -2.43 15.04 -5.02
CA ILE A 270 -2.71 16.45 -5.25
C ILE A 270 -1.82 17.29 -4.34
N ILE A 271 -1.08 18.24 -4.90
CA ILE A 271 -0.28 19.21 -4.14
C ILE A 271 -0.97 20.57 -4.27
N ALA A 272 -1.42 21.14 -3.16
CA ALA A 272 -2.19 22.38 -3.15
C ALA A 272 -1.45 23.49 -2.38
N ARG A 273 -1.46 24.72 -2.89
CA ARG A 273 -0.92 25.87 -2.12
C ARG A 273 -1.80 26.18 -0.91
N GLN A 274 -3.13 26.09 -1.09
CA GLN A 274 -4.14 26.16 -0.03
C GLN A 274 -5.22 25.11 -0.28
N ALA A 275 -5.92 24.70 0.78
CA ALA A 275 -7.12 23.90 0.65
C ALA A 275 -8.24 24.36 1.58
N ILE A 276 -9.48 24.14 1.15
CA ILE A 276 -10.69 24.39 1.93
C ILE A 276 -11.42 23.08 2.14
N LEU A 277 -11.63 22.72 3.40
CA LEU A 277 -12.46 21.60 3.82
C LEU A 277 -13.91 22.08 3.97
N ALA A 278 -14.68 21.92 2.90
CA ALA A 278 -16.12 22.12 2.84
C ALA A 278 -16.87 20.78 2.95
N THR A 279 -16.37 19.90 3.83
CA THR A 279 -16.75 18.49 3.96
C THR A 279 -18.11 18.25 4.59
N GLY A 280 -18.79 19.29 5.08
CA GLY A 280 -20.12 19.18 5.69
C GLY A 280 -20.12 18.64 7.13
N ALA A 281 -21.28 18.13 7.55
CA ALA A 281 -21.49 17.53 8.86
C ALA A 281 -22.39 16.28 8.72
N GLU A 282 -22.12 15.25 9.52
CA GLU A 282 -22.95 14.05 9.59
C GLU A 282 -24.08 14.22 10.61
N GLU A 283 -25.29 13.79 10.26
CA GLU A 283 -26.41 13.76 11.20
C GLU A 283 -26.19 12.62 12.22
N ARG A 284 -26.41 12.90 13.50
CA ARG A 284 -26.23 11.94 14.58
C ARG A 284 -27.50 11.14 14.85
N PRO A 285 -27.40 9.80 14.98
CA PRO A 285 -28.54 8.99 15.36
C PRO A 285 -28.93 9.23 16.82
N LEU A 286 -30.18 8.87 17.16
CA LEU A 286 -30.66 8.82 18.54
C LEU A 286 -30.59 7.39 19.09
N VAL A 287 -30.15 7.24 20.34
CA VAL A 287 -29.98 5.93 20.99
C VAL A 287 -31.21 5.61 21.84
N PHE A 288 -32.09 4.74 21.34
CA PHE A 288 -33.32 4.30 22.00
C PHE A 288 -33.64 2.85 21.62
N GLY A 289 -34.56 2.19 22.32
CA GLY A 289 -34.86 0.78 22.09
C GLY A 289 -35.40 0.51 20.69
N GLY A 290 -34.82 -0.45 19.96
CA GLY A 290 -35.25 -0.81 18.60
C GLY A 290 -34.87 0.19 17.52
N ASN A 291 -33.92 1.08 17.77
CA ASN A 291 -33.43 2.07 16.79
C ASN A 291 -32.73 1.47 15.55
N ASP A 292 -32.55 0.14 15.50
CA ASP A 292 -31.96 -0.59 14.38
C ASP A 292 -33.00 -1.23 13.42
N ILE A 293 -34.28 -1.16 13.75
CA ILE A 293 -35.36 -1.81 13.00
C ILE A 293 -35.48 -1.18 11.59
N PRO A 294 -35.64 -1.97 10.52
CA PRO A 294 -35.87 -1.45 9.17
C PRO A 294 -37.07 -0.48 9.11
N GLY A 295 -36.88 0.70 8.53
CA GLY A 295 -37.85 1.81 8.55
C GLY A 295 -37.48 2.92 9.55
N VAL A 296 -36.60 2.65 10.51
CA VAL A 296 -35.94 3.69 11.30
C VAL A 296 -34.73 4.22 10.50
N MET A 297 -34.69 5.53 10.24
CA MET A 297 -33.63 6.16 9.47
C MET A 297 -33.35 7.60 9.90
N MET A 298 -32.20 8.13 9.47
CA MET A 298 -31.83 9.53 9.69
C MET A 298 -32.82 10.49 9.01
N ALA A 299 -33.21 11.57 9.67
CA ALA A 299 -34.20 12.50 9.15
C ALA A 299 -33.70 13.23 7.89
N GLY A 300 -32.43 13.60 7.84
CA GLY A 300 -31.77 14.16 6.66
C GLY A 300 -31.69 13.15 5.51
N ALA A 301 -31.48 11.87 5.80
CA ALA A 301 -31.48 10.83 4.78
C ALA A 301 -32.89 10.61 4.20
N MET A 302 -33.92 10.56 5.06
CA MET A 302 -35.31 10.46 4.63
C MET A 302 -35.70 11.63 3.71
N ARG A 303 -35.31 12.84 4.11
CA ARG A 303 -35.51 14.07 3.32
C ARG A 303 -34.75 14.03 1.99
N SER A 304 -33.50 13.53 1.99
CA SER A 304 -32.73 13.34 0.76
C SER A 304 -33.44 12.38 -0.21
N TYR A 305 -33.87 11.20 0.24
CA TYR A 305 -34.60 10.26 -0.63
C TYR A 305 -35.89 10.88 -1.20
N LEU A 306 -36.61 11.64 -0.36
CA LEU A 306 -37.83 12.33 -0.76
C LEU A 306 -37.57 13.40 -1.82
N ASN A 307 -36.64 14.33 -1.57
CA ASN A 307 -36.45 15.50 -2.43
C ASN A 307 -35.55 15.20 -3.63
N ARG A 308 -34.47 14.44 -3.44
CA ARG A 308 -33.48 14.14 -4.49
C ARG A 308 -33.90 12.98 -5.38
N GLN A 309 -34.52 11.92 -4.85
CA GLN A 309 -34.90 10.74 -5.66
C GLN A 309 -36.41 10.54 -5.79
N ALA A 310 -37.22 11.41 -5.18
CA ALA A 310 -38.68 11.29 -5.17
C ALA A 310 -39.14 9.93 -4.64
N VAL A 311 -38.55 9.48 -3.54
CA VAL A 311 -38.88 8.23 -2.86
C VAL A 311 -39.32 8.55 -1.44
N ALA A 312 -40.50 8.08 -1.05
CA ALA A 312 -41.03 8.18 0.31
C ALA A 312 -40.70 6.91 1.11
N PRO A 313 -39.74 6.94 2.05
CA PRO A 313 -39.30 5.72 2.73
C PRO A 313 -40.37 5.05 3.61
N GLY A 314 -41.44 5.75 3.95
CA GLY A 314 -42.64 5.22 4.60
C GLY A 314 -43.88 6.01 4.18
N LYS A 315 -45.06 5.46 4.43
CA LYS A 315 -46.35 6.12 4.15
C LYS A 315 -46.89 6.88 5.35
N ARG A 316 -46.57 6.41 6.56
CA ARG A 316 -46.97 6.98 7.84
C ARG A 316 -45.77 7.08 8.76
N THR A 317 -45.24 8.29 8.86
CA THR A 317 -43.94 8.57 9.48
C THR A 317 -44.10 9.24 10.84
N VAL A 318 -43.30 8.82 11.82
CA VAL A 318 -43.04 9.62 13.04
C VAL A 318 -41.69 10.30 12.88
N VAL A 319 -41.58 11.54 13.35
CA VAL A 319 -40.30 12.26 13.39
C VAL A 319 -39.87 12.42 14.84
N PHE A 320 -38.67 11.94 15.20
CA PHE A 320 -38.09 12.10 16.54
C PHE A 320 -36.85 12.99 16.46
N THR A 321 -36.88 14.16 17.12
CA THR A 321 -35.85 15.18 16.94
C THR A 321 -35.41 15.86 18.24
N THR A 322 -34.19 16.39 18.22
CA THR A 322 -33.62 17.27 19.24
C THR A 322 -33.34 18.69 18.73
N ASN A 323 -33.66 18.95 17.46
CA ASN A 323 -33.33 20.17 16.73
C ASN A 323 -34.30 20.44 15.56
N GLN A 324 -34.11 21.57 14.87
CA GLN A 324 -35.03 22.06 13.82
C GLN A 324 -35.05 21.21 12.53
N SER A 325 -34.00 20.41 12.26
CA SER A 325 -33.92 19.59 11.03
C SER A 325 -35.09 18.61 10.93
N GLY A 326 -35.54 18.06 12.06
CA GLY A 326 -36.74 17.21 12.10
C GLY A 326 -38.00 17.92 11.62
N TYR A 327 -38.17 19.21 11.93
CA TYR A 327 -39.32 19.98 11.45
C TYR A 327 -39.25 20.20 9.94
N GLN A 328 -38.05 20.43 9.39
CA GLN A 328 -37.87 20.56 7.94
C GLN A 328 -38.24 19.25 7.22
N THR A 329 -37.77 18.11 7.74
CA THR A 329 -38.16 16.78 7.21
C THR A 329 -39.67 16.56 7.29
N ALA A 330 -40.30 16.90 8.42
CA ALA A 330 -41.75 16.77 8.57
C ALA A 330 -42.53 17.65 7.57
N ALA A 331 -42.10 18.91 7.38
CA ALA A 331 -42.72 19.83 6.43
C ALA A 331 -42.61 19.32 4.99
N ASP A 332 -41.45 18.79 4.60
CA ASP A 332 -41.25 18.24 3.27
C ASP A 332 -42.06 16.96 3.03
N LEU A 333 -42.16 16.08 4.02
CA LEU A 333 -43.01 14.89 3.97
C LEU A 333 -44.49 15.28 3.77
N GLU A 334 -45.01 16.21 4.58
CA GLU A 334 -46.39 16.67 4.45
C GLU A 334 -46.66 17.34 3.10
N ALA A 335 -45.72 18.12 2.58
CA ALA A 335 -45.81 18.76 1.28
C ALA A 335 -45.81 17.74 0.12
N ALA A 336 -45.16 16.60 0.31
CA ALA A 336 -45.20 15.48 -0.63
C ALA A 336 -46.43 14.56 -0.45
N GLY A 337 -47.33 14.90 0.48
CA GLY A 337 -48.55 14.13 0.75
C GLY A 337 -48.36 12.90 1.64
N ILE A 338 -47.20 12.77 2.30
CA ILE A 338 -46.93 11.68 3.23
C ILE A 338 -47.53 12.01 4.60
N GLU A 339 -48.14 11.03 5.27
CA GLU A 339 -48.71 11.22 6.60
C GLU A 339 -47.59 11.31 7.63
N VAL A 340 -47.54 12.43 8.37
CA VAL A 340 -46.68 12.56 9.55
C VAL A 340 -47.55 12.40 10.79
N ALA A 341 -47.48 11.23 11.41
CA ALA A 341 -48.36 10.84 12.51
C ALA A 341 -48.10 11.68 13.78
N ALA A 342 -46.84 11.97 14.06
CA ALA A 342 -46.43 12.85 15.15
C ALA A 342 -45.00 13.37 14.95
N ILE A 343 -44.73 14.56 15.48
CA ILE A 343 -43.38 15.07 15.71
C ILE A 343 -43.12 14.97 17.22
N VAL A 344 -42.13 14.17 17.58
CA VAL A 344 -41.66 13.96 18.95
C VAL A 344 -40.42 14.80 19.13
N ASP A 345 -40.51 15.87 19.91
CA ASP A 345 -39.37 16.73 20.25
C ASP A 345 -39.01 16.54 21.72
N SER A 346 -37.75 16.18 21.98
CA SER A 346 -37.28 15.97 23.35
C SER A 346 -37.17 17.26 24.17
N ARG A 347 -37.23 18.43 23.54
CA ARG A 347 -37.11 19.75 24.19
C ARG A 347 -38.48 20.23 24.65
N ALA A 348 -38.57 20.68 25.91
CA ALA A 348 -39.83 21.12 26.52
C ALA A 348 -40.36 22.43 25.91
N ASN A 349 -39.49 23.43 25.69
CA ASN A 349 -39.83 24.74 25.14
C ASN A 349 -39.47 24.79 23.65
N SER A 350 -40.15 23.97 22.84
CA SER A 350 -39.91 23.86 21.40
C SER A 350 -41.22 23.91 20.61
N GLY A 351 -41.14 23.90 19.27
CA GLY A 351 -42.31 23.89 18.39
C GLY A 351 -42.94 25.26 18.11
N GLU A 352 -42.45 26.35 18.70
CA GLU A 352 -42.85 27.71 18.29
C GLU A 352 -42.60 27.90 16.79
N GLY A 353 -43.66 28.18 16.03
CA GLY A 353 -43.59 28.39 14.58
C GLY A 353 -43.79 27.15 13.71
N TRP A 354 -44.06 25.95 14.26
CA TRP A 354 -44.55 24.82 13.45
C TRP A 354 -45.94 25.14 12.87
N LYS A 355 -46.07 25.09 11.54
CA LYS A 355 -47.32 25.39 10.81
C LYS A 355 -47.90 24.18 10.04
N GLY A 356 -47.28 23.01 10.19
CA GLY A 356 -47.76 21.79 9.53
C GLY A 356 -48.92 21.12 10.27
N ARG A 357 -49.41 20.02 9.71
CA ARG A 357 -50.58 19.27 10.17
C ARG A 357 -50.28 18.29 11.30
N ALA A 358 -49.04 17.81 11.40
CA ALA A 358 -48.61 16.81 12.36
C ALA A 358 -48.79 17.29 13.80
N GLN A 359 -49.22 16.37 14.67
CA GLN A 359 -49.26 16.62 16.11
C GLN A 359 -47.85 16.80 16.66
N MET A 360 -47.59 17.95 17.31
CA MET A 360 -46.32 18.23 17.99
C MET A 360 -46.37 17.77 19.44
N LEU A 361 -45.40 16.94 19.83
CA LEU A 361 -45.24 16.40 21.18
C LEU A 361 -43.92 16.89 21.77
N THR A 362 -43.98 17.97 22.52
CA THR A 362 -42.79 18.59 23.15
C THR A 362 -42.46 17.92 24.48
N GLY A 363 -41.18 17.94 24.86
CA GLY A 363 -40.66 17.22 26.03
C GLY A 363 -40.88 15.70 25.99
N ALA A 364 -41.20 15.15 24.82
CA ALA A 364 -41.55 13.74 24.63
C ALA A 364 -40.38 12.95 24.03
N ARG A 365 -40.36 11.63 24.21
CA ARG A 365 -39.27 10.76 23.73
C ARG A 365 -39.80 9.47 23.15
N VAL A 366 -39.27 9.03 22.01
CA VAL A 366 -39.47 7.66 21.55
C VAL A 366 -38.62 6.75 22.43
N ILE A 367 -39.25 5.84 23.17
CA ILE A 367 -38.55 4.91 24.08
C ILE A 367 -38.29 3.55 23.44
N ASP A 368 -39.21 3.08 22.60
CA ASP A 368 -39.10 1.82 21.87
C ASP A 368 -39.72 1.93 20.47
N ALA A 369 -39.02 1.43 19.46
CA ALA A 369 -39.55 1.09 18.15
C ALA A 369 -39.86 -0.41 18.10
N HIS A 370 -40.99 -0.75 17.49
CA HIS A 370 -41.51 -2.12 17.43
C HIS A 370 -41.70 -2.55 15.98
N GLY A 371 -41.25 -3.76 15.70
CA GLY A 371 -41.25 -4.33 14.37
C GLY A 371 -40.38 -5.56 14.29
N GLY A 372 -40.33 -6.16 13.10
CA GLY A 372 -39.44 -7.26 12.78
C GLY A 372 -38.62 -6.92 11.55
N ARG A 373 -39.16 -7.27 10.38
CA ARG A 373 -38.56 -6.91 9.07
C ARG A 373 -38.88 -5.49 8.61
N GLN A 374 -39.80 -4.81 9.32
CA GLN A 374 -40.21 -3.43 9.09
C GLN A 374 -40.81 -2.88 10.39
N LEU A 375 -40.66 -1.58 10.61
CA LEU A 375 -41.32 -0.83 11.67
C LEU A 375 -42.85 -0.93 11.52
N ARG A 376 -43.54 -1.04 12.66
CA ARG A 376 -45.01 -1.03 12.70
C ARG A 376 -45.58 -0.05 13.71
N ARG A 377 -44.84 0.21 14.79
CA ARG A 377 -45.31 1.01 15.92
C ARG A 377 -44.14 1.59 16.69
N VAL A 378 -44.32 2.76 17.26
CA VAL A 378 -43.40 3.38 18.23
C VAL A 378 -44.12 3.65 19.54
N THR A 379 -43.42 3.45 20.65
CA THR A 379 -43.89 3.84 21.98
C THR A 379 -43.22 5.15 22.37
N ILE A 380 -44.04 6.13 22.75
CA ILE A 380 -43.62 7.49 23.09
C ILE A 380 -43.93 7.74 24.56
N ALA A 381 -42.91 8.17 25.31
CA ALA A 381 -43.06 8.69 26.65
C ALA A 381 -43.39 10.19 26.60
N THR A 382 -44.45 10.58 27.31
CA THR A 382 -44.91 11.96 27.46
C THR A 382 -45.09 12.29 28.95
N SER A 383 -45.34 13.55 29.29
CA SER A 383 -45.67 13.96 30.67
C SER A 383 -46.93 13.27 31.20
N SER A 384 -47.87 12.89 30.32
CA SER A 384 -49.10 12.15 30.65
C SER A 384 -48.94 10.62 30.68
N GLY A 385 -47.73 10.10 30.49
CA GLY A 385 -47.44 8.67 30.44
C GLY A 385 -47.04 8.16 29.05
N ASN A 386 -47.00 6.84 28.89
CA ASN A 386 -46.60 6.19 27.64
C ASN A 386 -47.80 5.96 26.74
N ARG A 387 -47.62 6.19 25.44
CA ARG A 387 -48.61 5.83 24.41
C ARG A 387 -47.95 5.27 23.17
N ASP A 388 -48.75 4.57 22.40
CA ASP A 388 -48.33 3.91 21.17
C ASP A 388 -48.87 4.64 19.94
N ILE A 389 -48.03 4.79 18.92
CA ILE A 389 -48.40 5.33 17.60
C ILE A 389 -47.97 4.33 16.54
N GLU A 390 -48.90 3.88 15.69
CA GLU A 390 -48.57 3.06 14.53
C GLU A 390 -47.83 3.90 13.48
N ALA A 391 -46.75 3.36 12.93
CA ALA A 391 -45.92 4.02 11.92
C ALA A 391 -45.12 2.97 11.16
N ASP A 392 -44.94 3.17 9.86
CA ASP A 392 -44.12 2.29 9.01
C ASP A 392 -42.71 2.85 8.77
N ALA A 393 -42.47 4.12 9.15
CA ALA A 393 -41.16 4.74 9.19
C ALA A 393 -40.98 5.67 10.40
N LEU A 394 -39.73 5.82 10.84
CA LEU A 394 -39.31 6.74 11.90
C LEU A 394 -38.09 7.53 11.43
N ALA A 395 -38.24 8.84 11.31
CA ALA A 395 -37.14 9.74 10.99
C ALA A 395 -36.51 10.26 12.28
N MET A 396 -35.22 10.06 12.51
CA MET A 396 -34.52 10.53 13.72
C MET A 396 -33.47 11.60 13.44
N SER A 397 -33.41 12.61 14.30
CA SER A 397 -32.50 13.76 14.19
C SER A 397 -31.91 14.10 15.56
N GLY A 398 -30.69 13.62 15.81
CA GLY A 398 -29.95 13.80 17.08
C GLY A 398 -28.96 14.97 17.09
N GLY A 399 -28.96 15.79 16.05
CA GLY A 399 -28.02 16.89 15.83
C GLY A 399 -26.92 16.52 14.84
N TRP A 400 -25.86 17.31 14.78
CA TRP A 400 -24.88 17.24 13.70
C TRP A 400 -23.44 17.16 14.24
N SER A 401 -22.61 16.36 13.58
CA SER A 401 -21.18 16.21 13.85
C SER A 401 -20.38 16.71 12.64
N PRO A 402 -19.66 17.83 12.74
CA PRO A 402 -18.81 18.31 11.67
C PRO A 402 -17.81 17.25 11.16
N ILE A 403 -17.63 17.16 9.84
CA ILE A 403 -16.72 16.19 9.22
C ILE A 403 -15.30 16.75 9.22
N ILE A 404 -14.60 16.51 10.33
CA ILE A 404 -13.26 17.09 10.60
C ILE A 404 -12.09 16.11 10.36
N HIS A 405 -12.39 14.91 9.83
CA HIS A 405 -11.45 13.79 9.70
C HIS A 405 -10.10 14.20 9.10
N LEU A 406 -10.14 14.85 7.93
CA LEU A 406 -8.94 15.28 7.21
C LEU A 406 -8.09 16.24 8.05
N ALA A 407 -8.72 17.21 8.72
CA ALA A 407 -8.03 18.16 9.60
C ALA A 407 -7.32 17.46 10.78
N CYS A 408 -7.75 16.26 11.18
CA CYS A 408 -7.15 15.51 12.28
C CYS A 408 -6.06 14.50 11.84
N HIS A 409 -5.84 14.28 10.53
CA HIS A 409 -4.94 13.23 10.03
C HIS A 409 -3.46 13.46 10.38
N ARG A 410 -3.06 14.70 10.62
CA ARG A 410 -1.69 15.09 10.99
C ARG A 410 -1.46 15.17 12.52
N GLY A 411 -2.37 14.58 13.30
CA GLY A 411 -2.24 14.45 14.75
C GLY A 411 -2.81 15.62 15.57
N ALA A 412 -3.28 16.68 14.91
CA ALA A 412 -3.98 17.78 15.59
C ALA A 412 -5.30 17.28 16.20
N LYS A 413 -5.56 17.70 17.45
CA LYS A 413 -6.70 17.21 18.24
C LYS A 413 -7.94 18.09 18.02
N PRO A 414 -9.12 17.48 17.84
CA PRO A 414 -10.36 18.24 17.71
C PRO A 414 -10.76 18.92 19.02
N ILE A 415 -11.56 19.97 18.92
CA ILE A 415 -11.94 20.83 20.06
C ILE A 415 -13.43 20.68 20.33
N TRP A 416 -13.81 20.34 21.56
CA TRP A 416 -15.22 20.27 21.95
C TRP A 416 -15.83 21.69 22.00
N SER A 417 -17.00 21.85 21.40
CA SER A 417 -17.77 23.09 21.46
C SER A 417 -19.13 22.86 22.12
N GLU A 418 -19.32 23.43 23.31
CA GLU A 418 -20.61 23.39 24.03
C GLU A 418 -21.74 24.02 23.20
N LYS A 419 -21.45 25.15 22.53
CA LYS A 419 -22.39 25.82 21.63
C LYS A 419 -22.90 24.88 20.53
N HIS A 420 -22.04 23.99 20.04
CA HIS A 420 -22.39 23.05 18.98
C HIS A 420 -22.84 21.69 19.49
N ALA A 421 -22.60 21.40 20.78
CA ALA A 421 -22.59 20.07 21.35
C ALA A 421 -21.85 19.07 20.45
N ALA A 422 -20.72 19.46 19.87
CA ALA A 422 -19.96 18.67 18.90
C ALA A 422 -18.47 19.00 18.94
N PHE A 423 -17.65 18.10 18.40
CA PHE A 423 -16.24 18.37 18.16
C PHE A 423 -16.08 19.17 16.86
N LEU A 424 -15.34 20.29 16.95
CA LEU A 424 -14.89 21.11 15.83
C LEU A 424 -13.45 20.72 15.47
N ALA A 425 -13.03 21.17 14.28
CA ALA A 425 -11.66 20.98 13.84
C ALA A 425 -10.68 21.62 14.83
N PRO A 426 -9.42 21.14 14.87
CA PRO A 426 -8.35 21.82 15.58
C PRO A 426 -8.24 23.30 15.16
N GLU A 427 -7.62 24.14 16.00
CA GLU A 427 -7.27 25.50 15.61
C GLU A 427 -6.49 25.53 14.29
N ARG A 428 -6.55 26.68 13.59
CA ARG A 428 -6.07 26.87 12.22
C ARG A 428 -4.74 26.14 11.98
N GLN A 429 -4.76 25.20 11.04
CA GLN A 429 -3.56 24.52 10.58
C GLN A 429 -3.11 25.16 9.27
N GLU A 430 -1.80 25.35 9.12
CA GLU A 430 -1.24 25.99 7.95
C GLU A 430 -1.67 25.27 6.66
N GLY A 431 -2.14 26.04 5.68
CA GLY A 431 -2.55 25.53 4.37
C GLY A 431 -3.97 24.97 4.26
N VAL A 432 -4.69 24.76 5.36
CA VAL A 432 -6.05 24.19 5.35
C VAL A 432 -7.01 24.99 6.21
N THR A 433 -8.16 25.36 5.63
CA THR A 433 -9.23 26.07 6.35
C THR A 433 -10.55 25.32 6.26
N MET A 434 -11.31 25.29 7.35
CA MET A 434 -12.67 24.72 7.39
C MET A 434 -13.69 25.74 6.88
N ALA A 435 -14.74 25.29 6.18
CA ALA A 435 -15.84 26.14 5.76
C ALA A 435 -17.22 25.49 5.94
N GLY A 436 -18.24 26.32 6.19
CA GLY A 436 -19.66 25.94 6.33
C GLY A 436 -19.97 25.03 7.51
N ALA A 437 -20.78 24.00 7.26
CA ALA A 437 -21.18 23.03 8.29
C ALA A 437 -20.00 22.29 8.92
N ALA A 438 -18.90 22.13 8.19
CA ALA A 438 -17.66 21.55 8.73
C ALA A 438 -16.96 22.51 9.73
N ALA A 439 -17.23 23.81 9.64
CA ALA A 439 -16.85 24.83 10.62
C ALA A 439 -17.94 25.10 11.68
N GLY A 440 -19.06 24.38 11.64
CA GLY A 440 -20.14 24.46 12.64
C GLY A 440 -21.32 25.38 12.28
N LEU A 441 -21.36 25.93 11.06
CA LEU A 441 -22.49 26.74 10.57
C LEU A 441 -23.70 25.87 10.20
N ALA A 442 -24.92 26.35 10.43
CA ALA A 442 -26.13 25.55 10.23
C ALA A 442 -26.92 25.91 8.95
N SER A 443 -27.03 27.20 8.62
CA SER A 443 -27.84 27.66 7.47
C SER A 443 -27.08 27.61 6.15
N THR A 444 -27.82 27.37 5.06
CA THR A 444 -27.27 27.31 3.69
C THR A 444 -26.67 28.64 3.26
N GLU A 445 -27.32 29.76 3.58
CA GLU A 445 -26.88 31.10 3.24
C GLU A 445 -25.58 31.46 3.96
N ALA A 446 -25.47 31.14 5.25
CA ALA A 446 -24.22 31.33 6.00
C ALA A 446 -23.10 30.45 5.43
N CYS A 447 -23.40 29.21 5.02
CA CYS A 447 -22.42 28.33 4.37
C CYS A 447 -21.91 28.89 3.03
N LEU A 448 -22.79 29.46 2.19
CA LEU A 448 -22.39 30.11 0.93
C LEU A 448 -21.46 31.30 1.19
N GLY A 449 -21.87 32.21 2.10
CA GLY A 449 -21.07 33.38 2.44
C GLY A 449 -19.71 33.03 3.07
N ASP A 450 -19.68 32.07 3.98
CA ASP A 450 -18.46 31.61 4.62
C ASP A 450 -17.50 30.93 3.61
N GLY A 451 -18.01 30.06 2.74
CA GLY A 451 -17.20 29.44 1.69
C GLY A 451 -16.52 30.47 0.76
N ALA A 452 -17.28 31.49 0.32
CA ALA A 452 -16.73 32.58 -0.46
C ALA A 452 -15.67 33.38 0.32
N GLY A 453 -15.95 33.72 1.58
CA GLY A 453 -15.01 34.42 2.46
C GLY A 453 -13.70 33.64 2.69
N LYS A 454 -13.78 32.32 2.93
CA LYS A 454 -12.60 31.47 3.10
C LYS A 454 -11.74 31.36 1.84
N ALA A 455 -12.35 31.38 0.66
CA ALA A 455 -11.60 31.45 -0.59
C ALA A 455 -10.85 32.79 -0.75
N VAL A 456 -11.47 33.92 -0.37
CA VAL A 456 -10.80 35.24 -0.34
C VAL A 456 -9.59 35.20 0.58
N GLU A 457 -9.76 34.72 1.82
CA GLU A 457 -8.68 34.60 2.81
C GLU A 457 -7.53 33.72 2.28
N ALA A 458 -7.85 32.53 1.76
CA ALA A 458 -6.87 31.56 1.27
C ALA A 458 -6.08 32.11 0.07
N LEU A 459 -6.75 32.70 -0.92
CA LEU A 459 -6.11 33.23 -2.11
C LEU A 459 -5.27 34.48 -1.83
N THR A 460 -5.74 35.36 -0.94
CA THR A 460 -4.97 36.53 -0.50
C THR A 460 -3.66 36.09 0.17
N ALA A 461 -3.71 35.04 1.01
CA ALA A 461 -2.53 34.51 1.68
C ALA A 461 -1.45 33.96 0.71
N ILE A 462 -1.82 33.64 -0.52
CA ILE A 462 -0.89 33.14 -1.55
C ILE A 462 -0.64 34.14 -2.69
N GLY A 463 -1.02 35.40 -2.50
CA GLY A 463 -0.60 36.54 -3.33
C GLY A 463 -1.59 36.97 -4.42
N PHE A 464 -2.85 36.54 -4.38
CA PHE A 464 -3.87 37.07 -5.30
C PHE A 464 -4.32 38.47 -4.86
N ALA A 465 -4.13 39.48 -5.70
CA ALA A 465 -4.27 40.90 -5.33
C ALA A 465 -5.72 41.39 -5.20
N ARG A 466 -6.68 40.81 -5.93
CA ARG A 466 -8.10 41.16 -5.86
C ARG A 466 -8.96 39.91 -5.99
N VAL A 467 -9.68 39.58 -4.92
CA VAL A 467 -10.58 38.43 -4.86
C VAL A 467 -11.93 38.92 -4.35
N ASP A 468 -12.91 39.00 -5.26
CA ASP A 468 -14.28 39.44 -4.92
C ASP A 468 -15.11 38.19 -4.55
N PRO A 469 -15.74 38.14 -3.37
CA PRO A 469 -16.48 36.96 -2.93
C PRO A 469 -17.73 36.73 -3.81
N ALA A 470 -17.97 35.49 -4.23
CA ALA A 470 -19.13 35.16 -5.07
C ALA A 470 -20.47 35.31 -4.33
N PHE A 471 -20.46 35.25 -2.98
CA PHE A 471 -21.62 35.39 -2.12
C PHE A 471 -21.30 36.31 -0.94
N ALA A 472 -22.27 37.13 -0.53
CA ALA A 472 -22.12 37.99 0.64
C ALA A 472 -22.16 37.17 1.94
N PRO A 473 -21.44 37.60 2.99
CA PRO A 473 -21.56 36.99 4.31
C PRO A 473 -22.97 37.17 4.87
N VAL A 474 -23.52 36.11 5.46
CA VAL A 474 -24.84 36.09 6.09
C VAL A 474 -24.71 35.56 7.51
N GLU A 475 -25.39 36.19 8.47
CA GLU A 475 -25.41 35.73 9.85
C GLU A 475 -26.13 34.38 9.97
N ASP A 476 -25.52 33.43 10.69
CA ASP A 476 -26.07 32.09 10.84
C ASP A 476 -27.28 32.08 11.79
N ARG A 477 -28.46 31.75 11.24
CA ARG A 477 -29.72 31.71 11.99
C ARG A 477 -29.88 30.39 12.75
N ARG A 478 -28.99 30.15 13.71
CA ARG A 478 -28.97 28.89 14.46
C ARG A 478 -29.95 28.87 15.62
N GLN A 479 -30.68 27.76 15.76
CA GLN A 479 -31.42 27.44 16.99
C GLN A 479 -30.66 26.44 17.88
N ALA A 480 -30.88 26.56 19.20
CA ALA A 480 -30.27 25.67 20.19
C ALA A 480 -30.65 24.20 19.96
N ALA A 481 -29.64 23.34 19.82
CA ALA A 481 -29.78 21.90 19.87
C ALA A 481 -29.44 21.41 21.28
N SER A 482 -30.26 20.53 21.85
CA SER A 482 -29.95 19.88 23.12
C SER A 482 -29.44 18.47 22.84
N PRO A 483 -28.20 18.11 23.23
CA PRO A 483 -27.74 16.75 23.04
C PRO A 483 -28.62 15.77 23.83
N LEU A 484 -28.96 14.65 23.20
CA LEU A 484 -29.66 13.52 23.81
C LEU A 484 -28.88 12.26 23.51
N TRP A 485 -27.97 11.89 24.41
CA TRP A 485 -27.04 10.77 24.18
C TRP A 485 -27.74 9.42 24.16
N PHE A 486 -28.74 9.23 25.02
CA PHE A 486 -29.60 8.05 25.01
C PHE A 486 -30.94 8.29 25.71
N VAL A 487 -31.92 7.44 25.41
CA VAL A 487 -33.25 7.46 26.02
C VAL A 487 -33.36 6.39 27.10
N LYS A 488 -33.83 6.78 28.29
CA LYS A 488 -34.07 5.89 29.43
C LYS A 488 -35.48 5.26 29.33
N GLY A 489 -35.65 4.07 29.92
CA GLY A 489 -36.97 3.43 30.07
C GLY A 489 -37.42 2.51 28.92
N GLY A 490 -36.63 2.38 27.84
CA GLY A 490 -36.90 1.41 26.77
C GLY A 490 -36.59 -0.03 27.17
N LYS A 491 -37.34 -0.99 26.60
CA LYS A 491 -37.12 -2.44 26.80
C LYS A 491 -36.27 -3.06 25.68
N GLY A 492 -36.31 -2.48 24.48
CA GLY A 492 -35.54 -2.90 23.32
C GLY A 492 -34.05 -2.64 23.44
N LYS A 493 -33.26 -3.24 22.53
CA LYS A 493 -31.83 -2.94 22.42
C LYS A 493 -31.64 -1.55 21.81
N ALA A 494 -30.84 -0.71 22.46
CA ALA A 494 -30.52 0.64 21.98
C ALA A 494 -29.10 0.65 21.41
N PHE A 495 -28.99 0.63 20.08
CA PHE A 495 -27.70 0.53 19.38
C PHE A 495 -26.99 1.88 19.31
N VAL A 496 -25.67 1.82 19.47
CA VAL A 496 -24.74 2.95 19.33
C VAL A 496 -23.89 2.75 18.07
N ASP A 497 -23.31 1.56 17.91
CA ASP A 497 -22.67 1.11 16.68
C ASP A 497 -23.55 0.08 15.99
N TYR A 498 -24.07 0.48 14.84
CA TYR A 498 -24.98 -0.34 14.06
C TYR A 498 -24.26 -1.54 13.44
N GLN A 499 -23.09 -1.35 12.84
CA GLN A 499 -22.46 -2.39 12.03
C GLN A 499 -21.83 -3.48 12.91
N ASN A 500 -21.20 -3.10 14.03
CA ASN A 500 -20.57 -4.02 14.98
C ASN A 500 -21.52 -4.48 16.11
N ASP A 501 -22.80 -4.12 16.04
CA ASP A 501 -23.83 -4.51 17.03
C ASP A 501 -23.56 -4.02 18.47
N VAL A 502 -22.83 -2.90 18.65
CA VAL A 502 -22.56 -2.32 19.97
C VAL A 502 -23.79 -1.54 20.44
N ASN A 503 -24.29 -1.89 21.63
CA ASN A 503 -25.44 -1.22 22.23
C ASN A 503 -25.09 -0.55 23.57
N LEU A 504 -26.03 0.24 24.10
CA LEU A 504 -25.86 1.01 25.34
C LEU A 504 -25.35 0.17 26.52
N LYS A 505 -25.78 -1.10 26.64
CA LYS A 505 -25.36 -1.99 27.73
C LYS A 505 -23.89 -2.39 27.63
N ASP A 506 -23.34 -2.50 26.41
CA ASP A 506 -21.94 -2.87 26.20
C ASP A 506 -21.00 -1.76 26.66
N LEU A 507 -21.33 -0.49 26.39
CA LEU A 507 -20.55 0.66 26.90
C LEU A 507 -20.66 0.78 28.42
N GLY A 508 -21.85 0.58 28.99
CA GLY A 508 -22.02 0.53 30.45
C GLY A 508 -21.26 -0.63 31.10
N LEU A 509 -21.13 -1.77 30.43
CA LEU A 509 -20.29 -2.88 30.89
C LEU A 509 -18.80 -2.52 30.82
N ALA A 510 -18.34 -1.92 29.73
CA ALA A 510 -16.94 -1.51 29.55
C ALA A 510 -16.48 -0.60 30.71
N VAL A 511 -17.27 0.42 31.07
CA VAL A 511 -16.97 1.31 32.20
C VAL A 511 -16.91 0.54 33.52
N ARG A 512 -17.89 -0.34 33.79
CA ARG A 512 -17.92 -1.16 35.02
C ARG A 512 -16.72 -2.11 35.14
N GLU A 513 -16.18 -2.57 34.02
CA GLU A 513 -15.00 -3.44 33.98
C GLU A 513 -13.67 -2.66 33.91
N GLY A 514 -13.70 -1.34 34.07
CA GLY A 514 -12.49 -0.50 34.14
C GLY A 514 -12.00 0.06 32.79
N TYR A 515 -12.72 -0.17 31.70
CA TYR A 515 -12.41 0.36 30.37
C TYR A 515 -13.11 1.70 30.12
N GLY A 516 -12.95 2.66 31.03
CA GLY A 516 -13.58 4.00 30.95
C GLY A 516 -12.88 5.01 30.03
N ASP A 517 -11.64 4.73 29.63
CA ASP A 517 -10.92 5.47 28.58
C ASP A 517 -11.52 5.17 27.20
N VAL A 518 -11.57 6.17 26.31
CA VAL A 518 -12.25 6.05 25.01
C VAL A 518 -11.58 5.03 24.07
N GLU A 519 -10.25 4.94 24.09
CA GLU A 519 -9.48 4.02 23.25
C GLU A 519 -9.59 2.58 23.79
N LEU A 520 -9.66 2.42 25.12
CA LEU A 520 -9.93 1.14 25.77
C LEU A 520 -11.38 0.67 25.54
N ALA A 521 -12.37 1.55 25.73
CA ALA A 521 -13.78 1.26 25.48
C ALA A 521 -14.01 0.86 24.01
N LYS A 522 -13.36 1.56 23.06
CA LYS A 522 -13.33 1.19 21.64
C LYS A 522 -12.84 -0.24 21.43
N ARG A 523 -11.66 -0.59 21.96
CA ARG A 523 -11.05 -1.93 21.77
C ARG A 523 -11.87 -3.03 22.44
N TYR A 524 -12.41 -2.75 23.61
CA TYR A 524 -13.19 -3.70 24.39
C TYR A 524 -14.55 -4.00 23.73
N THR A 525 -15.23 -2.97 23.22
CA THR A 525 -16.58 -3.08 22.63
C THR A 525 -16.59 -3.27 21.13
N THR A 526 -15.50 -2.93 20.43
CA THR A 526 -15.39 -2.77 18.97
C THR A 526 -16.14 -1.57 18.37
N ASN A 527 -16.61 -0.63 19.20
CA ASN A 527 -17.28 0.59 18.74
C ASN A 527 -16.38 1.42 17.82
N GLY A 528 -16.87 1.79 16.64
CA GLY A 528 -16.16 2.64 15.68
C GLY A 528 -15.04 1.93 14.92
N MET A 529 -14.97 0.60 14.99
CA MET A 529 -13.97 -0.21 14.25
C MET A 529 -14.53 -0.84 12.96
N ALA A 530 -15.79 -0.58 12.64
CA ALA A 530 -16.47 -1.07 11.45
C ALA A 530 -16.00 -0.36 10.16
N THR A 531 -16.54 -0.77 9.00
CA THR A 531 -16.13 -0.20 7.70
C THR A 531 -16.51 1.28 7.53
N ASP A 532 -17.50 1.77 8.29
CA ASP A 532 -17.90 3.17 8.39
C ASP A 532 -16.98 4.00 9.32
N GLN A 533 -16.08 3.35 10.07
CA GLN A 533 -15.11 3.96 10.99
C GLN A 533 -15.77 4.83 12.07
N GLY A 534 -16.98 4.46 12.49
CA GLY A 534 -17.69 5.11 13.59
C GLY A 534 -18.19 6.53 13.28
N LYS A 535 -18.40 6.87 12.01
CA LYS A 535 -19.01 8.16 11.57
C LYS A 535 -20.29 8.49 12.35
N LEU A 536 -21.12 7.49 12.63
CA LEU A 536 -22.38 7.66 13.36
C LEU A 536 -22.30 7.29 14.85
N SER A 537 -21.33 6.45 15.26
CA SER A 537 -21.30 5.86 16.60
C SER A 537 -20.38 6.60 17.58
N ASN A 538 -19.25 7.14 17.12
CA ASN A 538 -18.20 7.64 18.00
C ASN A 538 -18.66 8.77 18.92
N ILE A 539 -19.37 9.77 18.40
CA ILE A 539 -19.80 10.93 19.21
C ILE A 539 -20.86 10.51 20.25
N ASN A 540 -21.76 9.61 19.90
CA ASN A 540 -22.73 9.07 20.86
C ASN A 540 -22.05 8.21 21.92
N ALA A 541 -21.08 7.38 21.55
CA ALA A 541 -20.30 6.60 22.50
C ALA A 541 -19.54 7.51 23.48
N ILE A 542 -18.92 8.58 22.99
CA ILE A 542 -18.25 9.59 23.82
C ILE A 542 -19.24 10.25 24.78
N GLY A 543 -20.40 10.69 24.30
CA GLY A 543 -21.44 11.29 25.14
C GLY A 543 -21.98 10.34 26.23
N ILE A 544 -22.17 9.06 25.88
CA ILE A 544 -22.57 8.02 26.84
C ILE A 544 -21.49 7.76 27.89
N LEU A 545 -20.22 7.66 27.48
CA LEU A 545 -19.09 7.49 28.40
C LEU A 545 -18.91 8.71 29.31
N ALA A 546 -19.12 9.92 28.78
CA ALA A 546 -19.09 11.17 29.53
C ALA A 546 -20.17 11.20 30.61
N GLU A 547 -21.43 10.90 30.27
CA GLU A 547 -22.53 10.80 31.26
C GLU A 547 -22.26 9.69 32.29
N ALA A 548 -21.74 8.53 31.87
CA ALA A 548 -21.43 7.43 32.78
C ALA A 548 -20.28 7.74 33.76
N ARG A 549 -19.33 8.60 33.37
CA ARG A 549 -18.18 9.02 34.18
C ARG A 549 -18.42 10.32 34.95
N GLY A 550 -19.47 11.08 34.63
CA GLY A 550 -19.72 12.39 35.22
C GLY A 550 -18.73 13.48 34.78
N VAL A 551 -18.18 13.37 33.57
CA VAL A 551 -17.21 14.33 32.98
C VAL A 551 -17.76 14.93 31.69
N SER A 552 -17.11 15.96 31.16
CA SER A 552 -17.47 16.53 29.86
C SER A 552 -17.05 15.59 28.69
N PRO A 553 -17.72 15.66 27.52
CA PRO A 553 -17.25 14.99 26.31
C PRO A 553 -15.81 15.40 25.92
N ALA A 554 -15.40 16.62 26.24
CA ALA A 554 -14.04 17.11 26.02
C ALA A 554 -12.99 16.28 26.79
N GLU A 555 -13.27 15.94 28.06
CA GLU A 555 -12.38 15.13 28.92
C GLU A 555 -12.31 13.66 28.52
N VAL A 556 -13.36 13.12 27.88
CA VAL A 556 -13.32 11.78 27.28
C VAL A 556 -12.45 11.79 26.02
N GLY A 557 -12.54 12.85 25.22
CA GLY A 557 -11.80 13.02 23.97
C GLY A 557 -12.30 12.12 22.84
N THR A 558 -11.70 12.27 21.67
CA THR A 558 -11.97 11.43 20.49
C THR A 558 -10.93 10.33 20.36
N THR A 559 -11.29 9.28 19.63
CA THR A 559 -10.29 8.31 19.14
C THR A 559 -9.49 8.91 17.99
N THR A 560 -8.34 8.32 17.68
CA THR A 560 -7.46 8.84 16.62
C THR A 560 -8.12 8.74 15.24
N PHE A 561 -8.17 9.85 14.49
CA PHE A 561 -8.57 9.86 13.08
C PHE A 561 -7.40 9.40 12.21
N ARG A 562 -7.65 8.47 11.28
CA ARG A 562 -6.63 7.91 10.40
C ARG A 562 -7.11 7.96 8.95
N PRO A 563 -6.22 8.25 7.98
CA PRO A 563 -6.45 7.88 6.60
C PRO A 563 -6.70 6.36 6.52
N PHE A 564 -7.61 5.87 5.68
CA PHE A 564 -8.40 6.64 4.72
C PHE A 564 -9.76 7.09 5.30
N TYR A 565 -10.26 8.26 4.89
CA TYR A 565 -11.61 8.74 5.27
C TYR A 565 -12.71 7.71 4.95
N THR A 566 -12.60 7.03 3.81
CA THR A 566 -13.41 5.86 3.42
C THR A 566 -12.50 4.76 2.86
N PRO A 567 -12.92 3.49 2.88
CA PRO A 567 -12.15 2.39 2.30
C PRO A 567 -11.71 2.65 0.85
N VAL A 568 -10.51 2.19 0.51
CA VAL A 568 -9.89 2.31 -0.82
C VAL A 568 -9.53 0.91 -1.32
N SER A 569 -9.72 0.65 -2.62
CA SER A 569 -9.31 -0.62 -3.21
C SER A 569 -7.79 -0.76 -3.23
N PHE A 570 -7.28 -1.99 -3.10
CA PHE A 570 -5.85 -2.25 -3.26
C PHE A 570 -5.39 -1.96 -4.70
N GLY A 571 -6.26 -2.13 -5.69
CA GLY A 571 -6.00 -1.77 -7.08
C GLY A 571 -5.66 -0.28 -7.23
N ALA A 572 -6.42 0.63 -6.62
CA ALA A 572 -6.14 2.06 -6.67
C ALA A 572 -4.77 2.41 -6.03
N LEU A 573 -4.40 1.74 -4.93
CA LEU A 573 -3.11 1.97 -4.26
C LEU A 573 -1.91 1.44 -5.05
N THR A 574 -2.09 0.33 -5.78
CA THR A 574 -1.02 -0.25 -6.62
C THR A 574 -0.88 0.51 -7.94
N GLY A 575 -1.99 0.95 -8.54
CA GLY A 575 -2.00 1.61 -9.84
C GLY A 575 -1.47 0.68 -10.93
N THR A 576 -0.47 1.14 -11.67
CA THR A 576 0.14 0.38 -12.77
C THR A 576 1.18 -0.65 -12.29
N SER A 577 1.55 -0.64 -11.01
CA SER A 577 2.55 -1.56 -10.42
C SER A 577 1.97 -2.96 -10.18
N ARG A 578 1.74 -3.71 -11.26
CA ARG A 578 1.17 -5.07 -11.23
C ARG A 578 1.86 -6.03 -12.21
N ALA A 579 1.81 -7.33 -11.91
CA ALA A 579 2.39 -8.37 -12.77
C ALA A 579 3.83 -8.03 -13.20
N LYS A 580 4.14 -8.09 -14.50
CA LYS A 580 5.47 -7.77 -15.05
C LYS A 580 5.86 -6.29 -14.92
N HIS A 581 4.93 -5.41 -14.56
CA HIS A 581 5.16 -3.98 -14.32
C HIS A 581 5.26 -3.63 -12.84
N PHE A 582 5.26 -4.62 -11.94
CA PHE A 582 5.44 -4.40 -10.50
C PHE A 582 6.77 -3.69 -10.20
N GLN A 583 7.83 -4.06 -10.91
CA GLN A 583 9.14 -3.42 -10.86
C GLN A 583 9.77 -3.39 -12.26
N PRO A 584 10.73 -2.48 -12.54
CA PRO A 584 11.43 -2.44 -13.82
C PRO A 584 12.20 -3.74 -14.11
N ALA A 585 12.14 -4.21 -15.35
CA ALA A 585 12.95 -5.31 -15.85
C ALA A 585 14.12 -4.75 -16.68
N ARG A 586 15.35 -4.86 -16.16
CA ARG A 586 16.57 -4.43 -16.86
C ARG A 586 17.14 -5.58 -17.69
N LYS A 587 17.58 -5.27 -18.90
CA LYS A 587 18.15 -6.21 -19.87
C LYS A 587 19.50 -5.67 -20.32
N SER A 588 20.53 -6.50 -20.28
CA SER A 588 21.88 -6.10 -20.71
C SER A 588 21.89 -5.75 -22.22
N PRO A 589 22.89 -5.00 -22.70
CA PRO A 589 23.09 -4.79 -24.13
C PRO A 589 23.24 -6.10 -24.93
N LEU A 590 23.65 -7.20 -24.28
CA LEU A 590 23.79 -8.53 -24.88
C LEU A 590 22.57 -9.44 -24.66
N HIS A 591 21.46 -8.93 -24.11
CA HIS A 591 20.29 -9.75 -23.82
C HIS A 591 19.66 -10.34 -25.10
N ALA A 592 19.59 -9.56 -26.18
CA ALA A 592 19.07 -10.03 -27.48
C ALA A 592 20.00 -11.10 -28.09
N TRP A 593 21.31 -10.84 -28.08
CA TRP A 593 22.34 -11.81 -28.47
C TRP A 593 22.24 -13.12 -27.69
N ALA A 594 22.15 -13.05 -26.36
CA ALA A 594 22.06 -14.24 -25.51
C ALA A 594 20.78 -15.04 -25.82
N LYS A 595 19.65 -14.34 -25.98
CA LYS A 595 18.37 -14.97 -26.36
C LYS A 595 18.45 -15.65 -27.73
N LYS A 596 19.07 -15.00 -28.72
CA LYS A 596 19.32 -15.55 -30.07
C LYS A 596 20.16 -16.84 -30.00
N ASN A 597 21.08 -16.92 -29.05
CA ASN A 597 21.92 -18.09 -28.80
C ASN A 597 21.29 -19.11 -27.82
N GLY A 598 20.00 -18.97 -27.50
CA GLY A 598 19.24 -19.96 -26.73
C GLY A 598 19.31 -19.81 -25.21
N ALA A 599 19.83 -18.69 -24.68
CA ALA A 599 19.97 -18.49 -23.24
C ALA A 599 18.66 -18.69 -22.47
N VAL A 600 18.76 -19.38 -21.34
CA VAL A 600 17.77 -19.31 -20.27
C VAL A 600 18.17 -18.21 -19.29
N PHE A 601 17.22 -17.39 -18.86
CA PHE A 601 17.49 -16.22 -18.02
C PHE A 601 17.10 -16.44 -16.56
N VAL A 602 17.85 -15.80 -15.65
CA VAL A 602 17.56 -15.71 -14.22
C VAL A 602 17.44 -14.25 -13.78
N GLU A 603 16.54 -13.98 -12.84
CA GLU A 603 16.41 -12.66 -12.21
C GLU A 603 17.53 -12.45 -11.19
N THR A 604 18.23 -11.32 -11.29
CA THR A 604 19.31 -10.91 -10.36
C THR A 604 19.11 -9.43 -10.02
N GLY A 605 18.42 -9.16 -8.91
CA GLY A 605 17.89 -7.82 -8.64
C GLY A 605 16.91 -7.43 -9.74
N LEU A 606 17.12 -6.26 -10.37
CA LEU A 606 16.29 -5.82 -11.50
C LEU A 606 16.75 -6.41 -12.85
N TRP A 607 17.88 -7.10 -12.93
CA TRP A 607 18.45 -7.59 -14.19
C TRP A 607 17.98 -9.00 -14.53
N TYR A 608 17.76 -9.26 -15.83
CA TYR A 608 17.70 -10.61 -16.38
C TYR A 608 19.06 -11.00 -16.97
N ARG A 609 19.76 -11.93 -16.31
CA ARG A 609 21.07 -12.45 -16.73
C ARG A 609 20.93 -13.81 -17.41
N SER A 610 21.77 -14.08 -18.41
CA SER A 610 21.87 -15.42 -19.00
C SER A 610 22.43 -16.40 -17.97
N SER A 611 21.65 -17.41 -17.63
CA SER A 611 21.95 -18.39 -16.59
C SER A 611 22.72 -19.59 -17.16
N TRP A 612 22.25 -20.16 -18.27
CA TRP A 612 22.93 -21.20 -19.07
C TRP A 612 22.40 -21.22 -20.51
N PHE A 613 23.06 -21.98 -21.40
CA PHE A 613 22.80 -22.08 -22.83
C PHE A 613 22.58 -23.56 -23.24
N PRO A 614 21.32 -24.04 -23.27
CA PRO A 614 21.01 -25.42 -23.63
C PRO A 614 21.27 -25.73 -25.11
N ARG A 615 21.67 -26.99 -25.38
CA ARG A 615 21.75 -27.58 -26.71
C ARG A 615 20.70 -28.67 -26.88
N GLU A 616 20.37 -28.98 -28.14
CA GLU A 616 19.48 -30.10 -28.48
C GLU A 616 20.04 -31.42 -27.90
N GLY A 617 19.17 -32.20 -27.26
CA GLY A 617 19.53 -33.46 -26.59
C GLY A 617 19.84 -33.34 -25.10
N GLU A 618 20.09 -32.14 -24.58
CA GLU A 618 20.28 -31.89 -23.14
C GLU A 618 18.93 -31.78 -22.43
N LYS A 619 18.73 -32.62 -21.41
CA LYS A 619 17.46 -32.76 -20.69
C LYS A 619 17.40 -31.94 -19.41
N THR A 620 18.55 -31.60 -18.84
CA THR A 620 18.64 -30.87 -17.57
C THR A 620 19.55 -29.66 -17.71
N TRP A 621 19.29 -28.62 -16.91
CA TRP A 621 20.15 -27.43 -16.85
C TRP A 621 21.60 -27.79 -16.51
N ARG A 622 21.80 -28.82 -15.67
CA ARG A 622 23.13 -29.27 -15.25
C ARG A 622 23.92 -29.88 -16.40
N GLU A 623 23.30 -30.63 -17.31
CA GLU A 623 24.01 -31.16 -18.49
C GLU A 623 24.59 -30.03 -19.35
N SER A 624 23.84 -28.95 -19.54
CA SER A 624 24.31 -27.76 -20.24
C SER A 624 25.46 -27.07 -19.51
N VAL A 625 25.32 -26.85 -18.20
CA VAL A 625 26.34 -26.21 -17.36
C VAL A 625 27.62 -27.05 -17.31
N ASP A 626 27.50 -28.37 -17.13
CA ASP A 626 28.64 -29.28 -17.08
C ASP A 626 29.42 -29.24 -18.41
N ARG A 627 28.72 -29.25 -19.56
CA ARG A 627 29.33 -29.05 -20.88
C ARG A 627 30.01 -27.69 -21.00
N GLU A 628 29.34 -26.61 -20.60
CA GLU A 628 29.89 -25.25 -20.67
C GLU A 628 31.21 -25.15 -19.90
N VAL A 629 31.23 -25.59 -18.64
CA VAL A 629 32.43 -25.59 -17.79
C VAL A 629 33.55 -26.40 -18.44
N LEU A 630 33.29 -27.64 -18.84
CA LEU A 630 34.30 -28.50 -19.47
C LEU A 630 34.84 -27.89 -20.77
N ASN A 631 33.99 -27.26 -21.58
CA ASN A 631 34.42 -26.60 -22.81
C ASN A 631 35.32 -25.40 -22.50
N ILE A 632 34.99 -24.55 -21.52
CA ILE A 632 35.79 -23.38 -21.17
C ILE A 632 37.17 -23.80 -20.65
N ARG A 633 37.24 -24.85 -19.82
CA ARG A 633 38.50 -25.40 -19.30
C ARG A 633 39.41 -25.95 -20.41
N ARG A 634 38.83 -26.51 -21.49
CA ARG A 634 39.58 -27.09 -22.62
C ARG A 634 39.91 -26.09 -23.72
N ASN A 635 38.96 -25.19 -24.00
CA ASN A 635 38.87 -24.39 -25.20
C ASN A 635 38.71 -22.90 -24.83
N ALA A 636 37.53 -22.33 -25.08
CA ALA A 636 37.16 -20.99 -24.66
C ALA A 636 35.63 -20.86 -24.54
N GLY A 637 35.17 -19.82 -23.85
CA GLY A 637 33.78 -19.39 -23.88
C GLY A 637 33.63 -17.89 -23.68
N ILE A 638 32.43 -17.40 -24.01
CA ILE A 638 32.01 -16.01 -23.85
C ILE A 638 30.85 -15.91 -22.84
N CYS A 639 30.96 -14.99 -21.88
CA CYS A 639 29.91 -14.69 -20.91
C CYS A 639 29.61 -13.20 -20.86
N ASP A 640 28.33 -12.86 -20.77
CA ASP A 640 27.87 -11.49 -20.56
C ASP A 640 28.10 -11.06 -19.10
N VAL A 641 29.03 -10.13 -18.91
CA VAL A 641 29.33 -9.48 -17.62
C VAL A 641 28.95 -7.99 -17.63
N SER A 642 28.13 -7.57 -18.60
CA SER A 642 27.68 -6.18 -18.75
C SER A 642 26.88 -5.68 -17.55
N THR A 643 26.39 -6.55 -16.67
CA THR A 643 25.60 -6.14 -15.50
C THR A 643 26.43 -5.67 -14.31
N LEU A 644 27.76 -5.83 -14.33
CA LEU A 644 28.63 -5.29 -13.27
C LEU A 644 28.49 -3.76 -13.21
N GLY A 645 28.54 -3.19 -12.00
CA GLY A 645 28.62 -1.74 -11.86
C GLY A 645 29.90 -1.23 -12.47
N LYS A 646 29.85 -0.09 -13.18
CA LYS A 646 31.02 0.55 -13.79
C LYS A 646 30.99 2.03 -13.45
N ILE A 647 32.06 2.51 -12.82
CA ILE A 647 32.20 3.88 -12.38
C ILE A 647 33.51 4.42 -12.93
N GLU A 648 33.42 5.49 -13.72
CA GLU A 648 34.57 6.30 -14.09
C GLU A 648 34.91 7.24 -12.93
N ILE A 649 36.18 7.33 -12.59
CA ILE A 649 36.68 8.15 -11.50
C ILE A 649 37.82 9.01 -12.04
N PHE A 650 37.67 10.32 -11.93
CA PHE A 650 38.59 11.30 -12.47
C PHE A 650 39.14 12.23 -11.38
N GLY A 651 40.26 12.90 -11.66
CA GLY A 651 40.79 14.00 -10.86
C GLY A 651 42.14 13.70 -10.23
N LYS A 652 42.90 14.76 -9.92
CA LYS A 652 44.27 14.66 -9.38
C LYS A 652 44.36 13.89 -8.07
N ASP A 653 43.27 13.86 -7.29
CA ASP A 653 43.22 13.19 -5.99
C ASP A 653 42.52 11.83 -6.05
N ALA A 654 42.13 11.33 -7.25
CA ALA A 654 41.41 10.08 -7.41
C ALA A 654 42.17 8.88 -6.81
N ALA A 655 43.49 8.82 -7.00
CA ALA A 655 44.33 7.76 -6.44
C ALA A 655 44.35 7.78 -4.90
N THR A 656 44.44 8.97 -4.31
CA THR A 656 44.38 9.19 -2.85
C THR A 656 43.00 8.82 -2.30
N PHE A 657 41.94 9.24 -2.99
CA PHE A 657 40.56 8.93 -2.61
C PHE A 657 40.31 7.42 -2.61
N LEU A 658 40.72 6.72 -3.67
CA LEU A 658 40.61 5.25 -3.75
C LEU A 658 41.42 4.54 -2.66
N ASP A 659 42.56 5.13 -2.25
CA ASP A 659 43.31 4.68 -1.08
C ASP A 659 42.52 4.84 0.22
N ARG A 660 41.61 5.79 0.37
CA ARG A 660 40.77 5.90 1.57
C ARG A 660 39.56 4.95 1.54
N ILE A 661 39.05 4.64 0.34
CA ILE A 661 37.87 3.78 0.13
C ILE A 661 38.20 2.29 0.30
N TYR A 662 39.24 1.81 -0.39
CA TYR A 662 39.59 0.39 -0.34
C TYR A 662 40.46 0.07 0.89
N CYS A 663 40.36 -1.14 1.44
CA CYS A 663 41.24 -1.54 2.55
C CYS A 663 42.68 -1.86 2.10
N ASN A 664 42.86 -2.24 0.84
CA ASN A 664 44.15 -2.42 0.18
C ASN A 664 44.63 -1.13 -0.52
N GLY A 665 45.90 -1.08 -0.92
CA GLY A 665 46.47 0.10 -1.58
C GLY A 665 46.11 0.21 -3.06
N PHE A 666 45.94 1.44 -3.55
CA PHE A 666 45.62 1.90 -4.90
C PHE A 666 46.45 3.11 -5.33
N ALA A 667 46.94 3.96 -4.41
CA ALA A 667 47.70 5.16 -4.75
C ALA A 667 48.94 4.91 -5.63
N LYS A 668 49.57 3.73 -5.48
CA LYS A 668 50.76 3.31 -6.25
C LYS A 668 50.42 2.37 -7.42
N LEU A 669 49.16 2.23 -7.81
CA LEU A 669 48.78 1.43 -8.98
C LEU A 669 49.30 2.13 -10.24
N SER A 670 50.11 1.44 -11.04
CA SER A 670 50.63 1.99 -12.30
C SER A 670 49.53 2.15 -13.34
N VAL A 671 49.65 3.15 -14.22
CA VAL A 671 48.82 3.26 -15.42
C VAL A 671 48.93 1.98 -16.25
N GLY A 672 47.82 1.53 -16.83
CA GLY A 672 47.74 0.29 -17.60
C GLY A 672 47.53 -0.96 -16.74
N LYS A 673 47.36 -0.81 -15.42
CA LYS A 673 47.15 -1.92 -14.48
C LYS A 673 45.80 -1.85 -13.79
N ALA A 674 45.33 -3.04 -13.43
CA ALA A 674 44.15 -3.28 -12.63
C ALA A 674 44.53 -3.86 -11.26
N ARG A 675 43.65 -3.67 -10.28
CA ARG A 675 43.79 -4.28 -8.96
C ARG A 675 42.42 -4.61 -8.39
N TYR A 676 42.30 -5.84 -7.90
CA TYR A 676 41.16 -6.26 -7.10
C TYR A 676 41.20 -5.58 -5.73
N GLY A 677 40.09 -5.03 -5.27
CA GLY A 677 39.99 -4.29 -4.02
C GLY A 677 38.75 -4.68 -3.22
N ILE A 678 38.85 -4.51 -1.90
CA ILE A 678 37.78 -4.81 -0.95
C ILE A 678 37.40 -3.52 -0.23
N MET A 679 36.14 -3.12 -0.35
CA MET A 679 35.57 -1.98 0.37
C MET A 679 34.95 -2.49 1.67
N LEU A 680 35.15 -1.74 2.76
CA LEU A 680 34.53 -2.07 4.04
C LEU A 680 33.50 -1.02 4.39
N ARG A 681 32.56 -1.41 5.25
CA ARG A 681 31.77 -0.44 6.02
C ARG A 681 32.59 0.07 7.20
N GLU A 682 32.11 1.11 7.84
CA GLU A 682 32.74 1.70 9.03
C GLU A 682 32.90 0.67 10.16
N ASP A 683 32.00 -0.33 10.24
CA ASP A 683 32.04 -1.41 11.23
C ASP A 683 33.12 -2.48 10.97
N GLY A 684 33.88 -2.37 9.87
CA GLY A 684 34.97 -3.29 9.50
C GLY A 684 34.52 -4.52 8.70
N MET A 685 33.22 -4.70 8.45
CA MET A 685 32.71 -5.77 7.60
C MET A 685 32.85 -5.42 6.13
N ILE A 686 32.95 -6.43 5.27
CA ILE A 686 32.99 -6.22 3.83
C ILE A 686 31.67 -5.60 3.35
N TYR A 687 31.79 -4.50 2.60
CA TYR A 687 30.67 -3.81 1.97
C TYR A 687 30.45 -4.32 0.55
N ASP A 688 31.46 -4.18 -0.31
CA ASP A 688 31.48 -4.65 -1.68
C ASP A 688 32.93 -4.92 -2.11
N ASP A 689 33.10 -5.58 -3.25
CA ASP A 689 34.38 -5.83 -3.88
C ASP A 689 34.36 -5.46 -5.37
N GLY A 690 35.53 -5.56 -6.00
CA GLY A 690 35.62 -5.40 -7.44
C GLY A 690 37.02 -5.05 -7.91
N THR A 691 37.15 -4.80 -9.21
CA THR A 691 38.44 -4.49 -9.82
C THR A 691 38.46 -3.04 -10.27
N THR A 692 39.47 -2.29 -9.85
CA THR A 692 39.70 -0.92 -10.33
C THR A 692 40.94 -0.87 -11.20
N SER A 693 40.81 -0.29 -12.38
CA SER A 693 41.84 -0.15 -13.42
C SER A 693 42.28 1.30 -13.54
N ARG A 694 43.58 1.57 -13.58
CA ARG A 694 44.12 2.91 -13.82
C ARG A 694 44.42 3.09 -15.31
N LEU A 695 43.57 3.84 -16.00
CA LEU A 695 43.62 4.00 -17.46
C LEU A 695 44.52 5.17 -17.90
N SER A 696 44.60 6.23 -17.09
CA SER A 696 45.62 7.27 -17.19
C SER A 696 45.98 7.77 -15.78
N GLU A 697 46.84 8.78 -15.66
CA GLU A 697 47.31 9.25 -14.34
C GLU A 697 46.15 9.61 -13.41
N ASP A 698 45.17 10.35 -13.93
CA ASP A 698 44.02 10.88 -13.18
C ASP A 698 42.70 10.24 -13.58
N HIS A 699 42.73 9.02 -14.16
CA HIS A 699 41.54 8.32 -14.63
C HIS A 699 41.56 6.85 -14.24
N PHE A 700 40.57 6.48 -13.41
CA PHE A 700 40.32 5.11 -12.99
C PHE A 700 38.95 4.63 -13.48
N PHE A 701 38.88 3.34 -13.77
CA PHE A 701 37.67 2.62 -14.12
C PHE A 701 37.44 1.51 -13.09
N MET A 702 36.42 1.69 -12.26
CA MET A 702 36.05 0.77 -11.20
C MET A 702 34.91 -0.13 -11.68
N THR A 703 35.08 -1.45 -11.52
CA THR A 703 33.99 -2.40 -11.57
C THR A 703 33.55 -2.78 -10.16
N THR A 704 32.25 -2.86 -9.95
CA THR A 704 31.62 -3.30 -8.68
C THR A 704 30.70 -4.48 -8.96
N THR A 705 30.17 -5.11 -7.91
CA THR A 705 29.17 -6.15 -8.12
C THR A 705 27.87 -5.59 -8.70
N THR A 706 27.11 -6.45 -9.40
CA THR A 706 25.87 -6.07 -10.09
C THR A 706 24.82 -5.46 -9.17
N ALA A 707 24.70 -5.98 -7.94
CA ALA A 707 23.66 -5.55 -7.01
C ALA A 707 23.98 -4.22 -6.32
N LEU A 708 25.27 -3.95 -6.06
CA LEU A 708 25.71 -2.79 -5.28
C LEU A 708 26.21 -1.61 -6.11
N ALA A 709 26.15 -1.67 -7.44
CA ALA A 709 26.57 -0.58 -8.34
C ALA A 709 26.07 0.82 -7.93
N ALA A 710 24.77 0.95 -7.65
CA ALA A 710 24.19 2.23 -7.22
C ALA A 710 24.58 2.60 -5.77
N GLY A 711 24.70 1.60 -4.89
CA GLY A 711 25.10 1.78 -3.51
C GLY A 711 26.53 2.29 -3.38
N VAL A 712 27.47 1.67 -4.11
CA VAL A 712 28.87 2.09 -4.16
C VAL A 712 29.00 3.51 -4.67
N LEU A 713 28.38 3.87 -5.80
CA LEU A 713 28.45 5.25 -6.32
C LEU A 713 27.91 6.25 -5.29
N THR A 714 26.77 5.97 -4.66
CA THR A 714 26.21 6.83 -3.61
C THR A 714 27.17 6.97 -2.43
N HIS A 715 27.86 5.89 -2.05
CA HIS A 715 28.85 5.91 -0.98
C HIS A 715 30.10 6.72 -1.36
N LEU A 716 30.59 6.60 -2.61
CA LEU A 716 31.71 7.42 -3.10
C LEU A 716 31.34 8.92 -3.09
N GLU A 717 30.15 9.27 -3.57
CA GLU A 717 29.62 10.64 -3.54
C GLU A 717 29.52 11.17 -2.11
N PHE A 718 28.99 10.37 -1.17
CA PHE A 718 28.93 10.76 0.24
C PHE A 718 30.34 11.02 0.81
N CYS A 719 31.30 10.12 0.52
CA CYS A 719 32.67 10.28 0.98
C CYS A 719 33.32 11.54 0.43
N ALA A 720 33.16 11.81 -0.87
CA ALA A 720 33.72 13.00 -1.49
C ALA A 720 33.04 14.29 -1.00
N GLN A 721 31.70 14.31 -0.87
CA GLN A 721 30.98 15.52 -0.48
C GLN A 721 31.04 15.82 1.02
N THR A 722 31.10 14.79 1.87
CA THR A 722 30.93 14.92 3.33
C THR A 722 32.20 14.62 4.10
N LEU A 723 32.93 13.56 3.75
CA LEU A 723 34.12 13.15 4.52
C LEU A 723 35.38 13.88 4.05
N TRP A 724 35.53 14.03 2.73
CA TRP A 724 36.73 14.59 2.12
C TRP A 724 36.43 15.61 1.00
N PRO A 725 35.64 16.68 1.29
CA PRO A 725 35.29 17.71 0.31
C PRO A 725 36.49 18.49 -0.22
N GLU A 726 37.67 18.35 0.40
CA GLU A 726 38.91 18.94 -0.06
C GLU A 726 39.56 18.23 -1.26
N LEU A 727 39.20 16.97 -1.53
CA LEU A 727 39.80 16.17 -2.60
C LEU A 727 39.18 16.49 -3.95
N GLU A 728 40.01 16.72 -4.96
CA GLU A 728 39.55 16.89 -6.34
C GLU A 728 39.35 15.51 -6.99
N VAL A 729 38.12 15.01 -6.85
CA VAL A 729 37.67 13.75 -7.43
C VAL A 729 36.26 13.88 -8.01
N TYR A 730 36.02 13.24 -9.15
CA TYR A 730 34.75 13.27 -9.86
C TYR A 730 34.34 11.87 -10.30
N PHE A 731 33.04 11.58 -10.28
CA PHE A 731 32.50 10.27 -10.62
C PHE A 731 31.52 10.35 -11.79
N ALA A 732 31.51 9.33 -12.64
CA ALA A 732 30.42 9.11 -13.59
C ALA A 732 30.07 7.63 -13.64
N SER A 733 28.79 7.29 -13.45
CA SER A 733 28.34 5.92 -13.73
C SER A 733 28.41 5.66 -15.23
N SER A 734 29.22 4.69 -15.62
CA SER A 734 29.29 4.17 -17.00
C SER A 734 28.72 2.75 -17.09
N THR A 735 27.94 2.32 -16.09
CA THR A 735 27.38 0.96 -15.98
C THR A 735 26.65 0.53 -17.25
N ASP A 736 25.80 1.41 -17.80
CA ASP A 736 24.96 1.14 -18.96
C ASP A 736 25.62 1.55 -20.29
N GLN A 737 26.78 2.23 -20.23
CA GLN A 737 27.52 2.70 -21.41
C GLN A 737 28.26 1.55 -22.11
N TRP A 738 28.62 0.50 -21.38
CA TRP A 738 29.50 -0.57 -21.85
C TRP A 738 28.79 -1.92 -21.88
N ALA A 739 28.81 -2.57 -23.05
CA ALA A 739 28.66 -4.01 -23.15
C ALA A 739 30.02 -4.65 -22.80
N GLN A 740 30.06 -5.61 -21.90
CA GLN A 740 31.31 -6.23 -21.46
C GLN A 740 31.20 -7.75 -21.48
N MET A 741 32.17 -8.37 -22.16
CA MET A 741 32.19 -9.80 -22.44
C MET A 741 33.43 -10.42 -21.82
N ALA A 742 33.24 -11.38 -20.93
CA ALA A 742 34.33 -12.21 -20.44
C ALA A 742 34.59 -13.34 -21.44
N VAL A 743 35.75 -13.33 -22.08
CA VAL A 743 36.24 -14.40 -22.96
C VAL A 743 37.28 -15.19 -22.18
N ALA A 744 36.90 -16.39 -21.71
CA ALA A 744 37.68 -17.19 -20.79
C ALA A 744 38.06 -18.55 -21.39
N GLY A 745 39.21 -19.08 -21.00
CA GLY A 745 39.75 -20.38 -21.43
C GLY A 745 41.12 -20.24 -22.11
N PRO A 746 41.89 -21.33 -22.24
CA PRO A 746 43.25 -21.30 -22.79
C PRO A 746 43.33 -20.81 -24.25
N LYS A 747 42.22 -20.82 -25.01
CA LYS A 747 42.17 -20.29 -26.38
C LYS A 747 41.70 -18.83 -26.49
N SER A 748 41.34 -18.19 -25.38
CA SER A 748 40.82 -16.81 -25.37
C SER A 748 41.75 -15.79 -26.04
N ARG A 749 43.06 -15.85 -25.77
CA ARG A 749 44.07 -14.97 -26.40
C ARG A 749 44.11 -15.15 -27.92
N ALA A 750 44.12 -16.39 -28.40
CA ALA A 750 44.18 -16.68 -29.84
C ALA A 750 42.97 -16.09 -30.57
N ILE A 751 41.78 -16.23 -29.99
CA ILE A 751 40.53 -15.71 -30.54
C ILE A 751 40.53 -14.18 -30.57
N LEU A 752 40.89 -13.54 -29.46
CA LEU A 752 40.88 -12.08 -29.38
C LEU A 752 41.98 -11.42 -30.22
N SER A 753 43.09 -12.10 -30.48
CA SER A 753 44.16 -11.58 -31.35
C SER A 753 43.74 -11.43 -32.82
N GLU A 754 42.60 -11.99 -33.22
CA GLU A 754 42.01 -11.79 -34.55
C GLU A 754 41.14 -10.51 -34.64
N ILE A 755 40.82 -9.91 -33.49
CA ILE A 755 39.85 -8.83 -33.35
C ILE A 755 40.50 -7.55 -32.80
N VAL A 756 41.38 -7.71 -31.82
CA VAL A 756 42.15 -6.65 -31.16
C VAL A 756 43.40 -6.34 -31.99
N ASP A 757 43.60 -5.07 -32.31
CA ASP A 757 44.68 -4.64 -33.20
C ASP A 757 46.06 -4.63 -32.49
N GLU A 758 46.08 -4.44 -31.16
CA GLU A 758 47.32 -4.43 -30.37
C GLU A 758 47.82 -5.83 -29.98
N ASP A 759 49.13 -5.95 -29.71
CA ASP A 759 49.72 -7.18 -29.15
C ASP A 759 49.19 -7.46 -27.73
N ILE A 760 48.49 -8.58 -27.58
CA ILE A 760 47.92 -9.08 -26.32
C ILE A 760 48.63 -10.35 -25.79
N SER A 761 49.86 -10.60 -26.27
CA SER A 761 50.76 -11.62 -25.73
C SER A 761 50.99 -11.45 -24.22
N ASP A 762 51.41 -12.50 -23.52
CA ASP A 762 51.66 -12.42 -22.08
C ASP A 762 52.70 -11.36 -21.71
N ALA A 763 53.73 -11.19 -22.55
CA ALA A 763 54.76 -10.19 -22.37
C ALA A 763 54.24 -8.75 -22.55
N ALA A 764 53.41 -8.51 -23.57
CA ALA A 764 52.88 -7.18 -23.88
C ALA A 764 51.66 -6.80 -23.02
N PHE A 765 50.88 -7.79 -22.59
CA PHE A 765 49.65 -7.61 -21.83
C PHE A 765 49.55 -8.64 -20.69
N PRO A 766 50.43 -8.58 -19.67
CA PRO A 766 50.49 -9.54 -18.56
C PRO A 766 49.21 -9.49 -17.70
N PHE A 767 49.02 -10.47 -16.83
CA PHE A 767 47.86 -10.55 -15.92
C PHE A 767 47.62 -9.23 -15.16
N MET A 768 46.35 -8.85 -14.96
CA MET A 768 45.91 -7.57 -14.40
C MET A 768 46.36 -6.34 -15.20
N SER A 769 46.55 -6.46 -16.51
CA SER A 769 46.69 -5.29 -17.40
C SER A 769 45.31 -4.81 -17.87
N ALA A 770 45.18 -3.51 -18.08
CA ALA A 770 43.95 -2.84 -18.49
C ALA A 770 44.27 -1.64 -19.37
N ARG A 771 43.69 -1.55 -20.59
CA ARG A 771 43.91 -0.42 -21.49
C ARG A 771 42.76 -0.24 -22.49
N ALA A 772 42.65 0.95 -23.06
CA ALA A 772 41.89 1.15 -24.29
C ALA A 772 42.60 0.40 -25.45
N VAL A 773 41.81 -0.21 -26.32
CA VAL A 773 42.28 -1.01 -27.46
C VAL A 773 41.49 -0.66 -28.71
N SER A 774 42.15 -0.75 -29.86
CA SER A 774 41.53 -0.63 -31.17
C SER A 774 41.04 -2.00 -31.65
N LEU A 775 39.87 -2.03 -32.28
CA LEU A 775 39.27 -3.22 -32.86
C LEU A 775 39.01 -3.01 -34.36
N PHE A 776 39.15 -4.10 -35.12
CA PHE A 776 38.82 -4.16 -36.55
C PHE A 776 39.59 -3.16 -37.42
N GLY A 777 40.87 -2.94 -37.11
CA GLY A 777 41.73 -2.00 -37.83
C GLY A 777 41.38 -0.54 -37.59
N GLY A 778 41.12 -0.14 -36.34
CA GLY A 778 40.83 1.26 -35.99
C GLY A 778 39.36 1.68 -36.09
N LYS A 779 38.44 0.75 -36.36
CA LYS A 779 37.03 1.10 -36.63
C LYS A 779 36.19 1.23 -35.36
N LEU A 780 36.62 0.61 -34.27
CA LEU A 780 35.94 0.65 -32.98
C LEU A 780 36.97 0.70 -31.86
N GLU A 781 36.78 1.59 -30.90
CA GLU A 781 37.56 1.60 -29.66
C GLU A 781 36.83 0.74 -28.61
N GLY A 782 37.58 -0.14 -27.96
CA GLY A 782 37.15 -0.94 -26.82
C GLY A 782 38.08 -0.75 -25.63
N ARG A 783 37.79 -1.46 -24.54
CA ARG A 783 38.66 -1.56 -23.37
C ARG A 783 38.89 -3.02 -23.07
N LEU A 784 40.15 -3.41 -22.98
CA LEU A 784 40.54 -4.78 -22.69
C LEU A 784 41.10 -4.86 -21.28
N PHE A 785 40.65 -5.85 -20.51
CA PHE A 785 41.10 -6.11 -19.16
C PHE A 785 41.51 -7.58 -19.05
N ARG A 786 42.74 -7.86 -18.60
CA ARG A 786 43.18 -9.24 -18.36
C ARG A 786 42.89 -9.65 -16.93
N ILE A 787 41.60 -9.90 -16.67
CA ILE A 787 41.03 -10.28 -15.38
C ILE A 787 40.31 -11.62 -15.56
N SER A 788 40.31 -12.47 -14.53
CA SER A 788 39.66 -13.77 -14.56
C SER A 788 38.90 -14.06 -13.28
N PHE A 789 37.62 -14.43 -13.43
CA PHE A 789 36.81 -14.97 -12.34
C PHE A 789 36.60 -16.49 -12.46
N SER A 790 36.99 -17.09 -13.59
CA SER A 790 36.91 -18.54 -13.84
C SER A 790 38.16 -19.31 -13.40
N GLY A 791 39.28 -18.60 -13.17
CA GLY A 791 40.59 -19.21 -12.91
C GLY A 791 41.32 -19.73 -14.15
N GLU A 792 40.76 -19.53 -15.35
CA GLU A 792 41.47 -19.73 -16.61
C GLU A 792 42.10 -18.42 -17.10
N LEU A 793 42.98 -18.48 -18.09
CA LEU A 793 43.31 -17.33 -18.92
C LEU A 793 42.02 -16.68 -19.42
N ALA A 794 41.83 -15.39 -19.13
CA ALA A 794 40.63 -14.68 -19.51
C ALA A 794 40.92 -13.20 -19.78
N TYR A 795 40.07 -12.65 -20.64
CA TYR A 795 40.04 -11.24 -20.97
C TYR A 795 38.59 -10.76 -20.90
N GLU A 796 38.37 -9.60 -20.31
CA GLU A 796 37.10 -8.89 -20.43
C GLU A 796 37.26 -7.81 -21.49
N LEU A 797 36.44 -7.87 -22.53
CA LEU A 797 36.37 -6.85 -23.58
C LEU A 797 35.12 -6.01 -23.38
N GLY A 798 35.32 -4.75 -23.00
CA GLY A 798 34.29 -3.72 -22.96
C GLY A 798 34.21 -2.96 -24.28
N VAL A 799 33.02 -2.83 -24.86
CA VAL A 799 32.74 -1.99 -26.04
C VAL A 799 31.52 -1.11 -25.78
N PRO A 800 31.35 0.03 -26.46
CA PRO A 800 30.15 0.83 -26.30
C PRO A 800 28.90 -0.03 -26.54
N ALA A 801 27.89 0.12 -25.69
CA ALA A 801 26.77 -0.82 -25.56
C ALA A 801 26.08 -1.15 -26.90
N ALA A 802 25.96 -0.17 -27.79
CA ALA A 802 25.35 -0.32 -29.11
C ALA A 802 26.07 -1.33 -30.03
N TYR A 803 27.36 -1.61 -29.79
CA TYR A 803 28.16 -2.56 -30.58
C TYR A 803 28.29 -3.93 -29.92
N GLY A 804 27.73 -4.13 -28.72
CA GLY A 804 27.90 -5.35 -27.93
C GLY A 804 27.54 -6.62 -28.71
N GLU A 805 26.33 -6.68 -29.29
CA GLU A 805 25.87 -7.85 -30.05
C GLU A 805 26.74 -8.16 -31.27
N PHE A 806 27.12 -7.14 -32.04
CA PHE A 806 28.00 -7.29 -33.21
C PHE A 806 29.36 -7.87 -32.81
N VAL A 807 29.96 -7.34 -31.74
CA VAL A 807 31.26 -7.80 -31.26
C VAL A 807 31.16 -9.21 -30.68
N ALA A 808 30.10 -9.54 -29.95
CA ALA A 808 29.87 -10.89 -29.44
C ALA A 808 29.71 -11.94 -30.55
N ASP A 809 28.92 -11.63 -31.59
CA ASP A 809 28.81 -12.48 -32.78
C ASP A 809 30.16 -12.65 -33.49
N THR A 810 30.96 -11.59 -33.55
CA THR A 810 32.30 -11.65 -34.19
C THR A 810 33.29 -12.48 -33.37
N ILE A 811 33.25 -12.40 -32.04
CA ILE A 811 34.04 -13.26 -31.14
C ILE A 811 33.64 -14.73 -31.33
N MET A 812 32.34 -15.03 -31.41
CA MET A 812 31.85 -16.39 -31.64
C MET A 812 32.30 -16.93 -33.01
N GLU A 813 32.29 -16.10 -34.05
CA GLU A 813 32.76 -16.46 -35.39
C GLU A 813 34.26 -16.78 -35.40
N ALA A 814 35.10 -15.86 -34.90
CA ALA A 814 36.54 -16.04 -34.80
C ALA A 814 36.91 -17.27 -33.97
N GLY A 815 36.16 -17.52 -32.89
CA GLY A 815 36.36 -18.65 -32.00
C GLY A 815 35.81 -19.99 -32.49
N ARG A 816 35.11 -20.07 -33.64
CA ARG A 816 34.51 -21.32 -34.11
C ARG A 816 35.55 -22.43 -34.29
N LYS A 817 36.71 -22.12 -34.88
CA LYS A 817 37.84 -23.06 -35.04
C LYS A 817 38.49 -23.48 -33.73
N HIS A 818 38.20 -22.76 -32.65
CA HIS A 818 38.65 -23.02 -31.29
C HIS A 818 37.54 -23.59 -30.41
N GLU A 819 36.42 -24.04 -30.99
CA GLU A 819 35.28 -24.61 -30.27
C GLU A 819 34.72 -23.69 -29.16
N ILE A 820 34.71 -22.37 -29.40
CA ILE A 820 34.14 -21.41 -28.44
C ILE A 820 32.65 -21.70 -28.18
N CYS A 821 32.19 -21.50 -26.95
CA CYS A 821 30.76 -21.54 -26.61
C CYS A 821 30.31 -20.31 -25.80
N ALA A 822 29.03 -19.97 -25.87
CA ALA A 822 28.41 -19.10 -24.89
C ALA A 822 28.24 -19.86 -23.56
N TYR A 823 28.39 -19.16 -22.44
CA TYR A 823 28.13 -19.69 -21.10
C TYR A 823 27.50 -18.66 -20.19
N GLY A 824 26.73 -19.13 -19.22
CA GLY A 824 25.96 -18.27 -18.33
C GLY A 824 26.49 -18.19 -16.89
N ALA A 825 25.71 -17.53 -16.05
CA ALA A 825 26.04 -17.30 -14.64
C ALA A 825 26.22 -18.60 -13.83
N GLU A 826 25.54 -19.70 -14.20
CA GLU A 826 25.68 -20.97 -13.49
C GLU A 826 27.04 -21.63 -13.74
N ALA A 827 27.49 -21.70 -15.00
CA ALA A 827 28.82 -22.19 -15.33
C ALA A 827 29.93 -21.31 -14.72
N LEU A 828 29.73 -20.00 -14.70
CA LEU A 828 30.60 -19.08 -13.96
C LEU A 828 30.60 -19.38 -12.44
N GLY A 829 29.42 -19.68 -11.88
CA GLY A 829 29.23 -20.09 -10.50
C GLY A 829 29.97 -21.37 -10.13
N VAL A 830 29.99 -22.38 -11.01
CA VAL A 830 30.80 -23.59 -10.82
C VAL A 830 32.29 -23.24 -10.82
N MET A 831 32.77 -22.56 -11.86
CA MET A 831 34.20 -22.28 -12.03
C MET A 831 34.77 -21.40 -10.91
N ARG A 832 33.98 -20.44 -10.39
CA ARG A 832 34.41 -19.59 -9.28
C ARG A 832 34.47 -20.38 -7.96
N ILE A 833 33.55 -21.33 -7.73
CA ILE A 833 33.58 -22.22 -6.56
C ILE A 833 34.79 -23.14 -6.63
N GLU A 834 35.10 -23.71 -7.81
CA GLU A 834 36.32 -24.51 -8.02
C GLU A 834 37.60 -23.75 -7.66
N LYS A 835 37.60 -22.42 -7.81
CA LYS A 835 38.72 -21.53 -7.49
C LYS A 835 38.66 -20.91 -6.08
N GLY A 836 37.63 -21.19 -5.29
CA GLY A 836 37.45 -20.55 -3.98
C GLY A 836 37.18 -19.05 -4.04
N HIS A 837 36.76 -18.53 -5.19
CA HIS A 837 36.41 -17.12 -5.34
C HIS A 837 35.07 -16.83 -4.64
N VAL A 838 35.05 -15.73 -3.90
CA VAL A 838 33.88 -15.32 -3.11
C VAL A 838 32.89 -14.51 -3.94
N THR A 839 31.64 -14.52 -3.49
CA THR A 839 30.59 -13.62 -3.99
C THR A 839 29.77 -13.13 -2.80
N HIS A 840 28.63 -12.49 -3.05
CA HIS A 840 27.65 -12.14 -2.01
C HIS A 840 27.09 -13.33 -1.22
N ALA A 841 27.29 -14.57 -1.71
CA ALA A 841 27.00 -15.77 -0.91
C ALA A 841 27.92 -15.88 0.32
N GLU A 842 29.18 -15.47 0.19
CA GLU A 842 30.16 -15.43 1.28
C GLU A 842 30.22 -14.03 1.95
N ILE A 843 30.07 -12.97 1.17
CA ILE A 843 30.00 -11.56 1.62
C ILE A 843 28.57 -11.28 2.10
N ASN A 844 28.25 -11.76 3.31
CA ASN A 844 26.90 -11.75 3.88
C ASN A 844 26.63 -10.59 4.88
N GLY A 845 27.52 -9.61 4.93
CA GLY A 845 27.43 -8.46 5.85
C GLY A 845 27.96 -8.68 7.27
N THR A 846 28.37 -9.91 7.63
CA THR A 846 28.94 -10.25 8.96
C THR A 846 30.40 -10.74 8.91
N VAL A 847 30.97 -10.78 7.70
CA VAL A 847 32.33 -11.24 7.44
C VAL A 847 33.29 -10.07 7.25
N THR A 848 34.50 -10.25 7.76
CA THR A 848 35.65 -9.39 7.55
C THR A 848 36.54 -9.94 6.43
N PRO A 849 37.51 -9.16 5.90
CA PRO A 849 38.51 -9.69 4.99
C PRO A 849 39.28 -10.89 5.56
N GLY A 850 39.55 -10.90 6.87
CA GLY A 850 40.22 -12.01 7.54
C GLY A 850 39.39 -13.29 7.47
N ASP A 851 38.07 -13.18 7.63
CA ASP A 851 37.18 -14.33 7.61
C ASP A 851 37.16 -15.03 6.25
N LEU A 852 37.34 -14.27 5.16
CA LEU A 852 37.35 -14.80 3.79
C LEU A 852 38.77 -15.11 3.25
N GLY A 853 39.80 -15.09 4.10
CA GLY A 853 41.18 -15.38 3.69
C GLY A 853 41.90 -14.20 3.00
N PHE A 854 41.29 -13.02 2.94
CA PHE A 854 41.86 -11.78 2.41
C PHE A 854 42.57 -10.92 3.47
N GLY A 855 42.83 -11.44 4.67
CA GLY A 855 43.48 -10.67 5.74
C GLY A 855 44.80 -10.01 5.32
N ARG A 856 45.58 -10.66 4.44
CA ARG A 856 46.84 -10.10 3.90
C ARG A 856 46.65 -8.93 2.93
N MET A 857 45.46 -8.75 2.36
CA MET A 857 45.15 -7.61 1.50
C MET A 857 44.89 -6.34 2.32
N VAL A 858 44.46 -6.47 3.57
CA VAL A 858 44.21 -5.33 4.46
C VAL A 858 45.53 -4.63 4.76
N SER A 859 45.65 -3.36 4.37
CA SER A 859 46.90 -2.65 4.56
C SER A 859 47.15 -2.29 6.02
N ALA A 860 48.27 -2.79 6.57
CA ALA A 860 48.73 -2.36 7.89
C ALA A 860 49.40 -0.97 7.86
N THR A 861 49.90 -0.54 6.70
CA THR A 861 50.81 0.62 6.57
C THR A 861 50.12 1.91 6.14
N LYS A 862 48.93 1.82 5.53
CA LYS A 862 48.14 3.02 5.18
C LYS A 862 47.76 3.75 6.46
N PRO A 863 47.78 5.10 6.52
CA PRO A 863 47.37 5.83 7.72
C PRO A 863 45.95 5.46 8.16
N ASP A 864 45.00 5.50 7.23
CA ASP A 864 43.61 5.16 7.47
C ASP A 864 42.90 4.66 6.20
N PHE A 865 41.75 4.01 6.38
CA PHE A 865 40.74 3.68 5.36
C PHE A 865 39.42 3.33 6.09
N ILE A 866 38.30 3.39 5.37
CA ILE A 866 36.98 3.10 5.96
C ILE A 866 36.98 1.70 6.60
N GLY A 867 36.61 1.62 7.88
CA GLY A 867 36.55 0.38 8.65
C GLY A 867 37.86 -0.06 9.33
N LYS A 868 39.00 0.59 9.07
CA LYS A 868 40.31 0.19 9.62
C LYS A 868 40.33 0.09 11.13
N ALA A 869 39.83 1.11 11.82
CA ALA A 869 39.81 1.14 13.29
C ALA A 869 38.95 0.02 13.87
N MET A 870 37.80 -0.24 13.24
CA MET A 870 36.83 -1.21 13.75
C MET A 870 37.28 -2.65 13.59
N LEU A 871 38.10 -2.96 12.57
CA LEU A 871 38.73 -4.27 12.42
C LEU A 871 39.52 -4.71 13.68
N GLN A 872 40.02 -3.78 14.50
CA GLN A 872 40.81 -4.10 15.70
C GLN A 872 39.98 -4.47 16.92
N ARG A 873 38.64 -4.44 16.84
CA ARG A 873 37.78 -4.83 17.96
C ARG A 873 37.96 -6.30 18.30
N GLU A 874 37.95 -6.61 19.59
CA GLU A 874 38.13 -7.96 20.14
C GLU A 874 37.30 -9.02 19.40
N GLY A 875 36.00 -8.79 19.21
CA GLY A 875 35.12 -9.74 18.52
C GLY A 875 35.38 -9.94 17.02
N LEU A 876 36.10 -9.02 16.35
CA LEU A 876 36.55 -9.19 14.96
C LEU A 876 37.94 -9.83 14.86
N GLN A 877 38.69 -9.84 15.97
CA GLN A 877 39.98 -10.52 16.11
C GLN A 877 39.85 -11.89 16.80
N ALA A 878 38.65 -12.27 17.25
CA ALA A 878 38.39 -13.53 17.92
C ALA A 878 38.79 -14.71 17.02
N THR A 879 39.47 -15.69 17.60
CA THR A 879 40.03 -16.82 16.85
C THR A 879 38.95 -17.78 16.35
N ASP A 880 37.84 -17.88 17.10
CA ASP A 880 36.71 -18.77 16.87
C ASP A 880 35.70 -18.26 15.84
N ARG A 881 35.99 -17.14 15.17
CA ARG A 881 35.19 -16.66 14.05
C ARG A 881 35.07 -17.73 12.95
N ALA A 882 33.93 -17.70 12.26
CA ALA A 882 33.70 -18.57 11.11
C ALA A 882 34.54 -18.07 9.93
N ARG A 883 35.38 -18.94 9.39
CA ARG A 883 36.36 -18.61 8.34
C ARG A 883 36.18 -19.52 7.14
N LEU A 884 36.48 -18.98 5.96
CA LEU A 884 36.25 -19.60 4.67
C LEU A 884 37.15 -20.82 4.46
N VAL A 885 36.52 -21.94 4.13
CA VAL A 885 37.17 -23.20 3.76
C VAL A 885 36.40 -23.90 2.65
N GLY A 886 37.01 -24.92 2.05
CA GLY A 886 36.33 -25.84 1.16
C GLY A 886 35.74 -27.02 1.93
N VAL A 887 34.66 -27.59 1.43
CA VAL A 887 34.09 -28.87 1.88
C VAL A 887 33.81 -29.74 0.67
N LYS A 888 34.06 -31.06 0.81
CA LYS A 888 33.70 -32.05 -0.19
C LYS A 888 33.24 -33.36 0.45
N PRO A 889 32.34 -34.11 -0.18
CA PRO A 889 31.91 -35.41 0.32
C PRO A 889 33.08 -36.39 0.45
N ILE A 890 33.02 -37.28 1.43
CA ILE A 890 33.95 -38.41 1.54
C ILE A 890 33.65 -39.45 0.45
N ASP A 891 32.37 -39.77 0.26
CA ASP A 891 31.89 -40.55 -0.88
C ASP A 891 31.51 -39.60 -2.03
N PRO A 892 32.25 -39.59 -3.15
CA PRO A 892 31.96 -38.75 -4.32
C PRO A 892 30.57 -38.94 -4.92
N ALA A 893 29.88 -40.06 -4.64
CA ALA A 893 28.52 -40.31 -5.08
C ALA A 893 27.45 -39.56 -4.25
N THR A 894 27.81 -39.09 -3.05
CA THR A 894 26.93 -38.30 -2.18
C THR A 894 27.05 -36.80 -2.45
N SER A 895 26.08 -36.02 -1.98
CA SER A 895 26.03 -34.57 -2.23
C SER A 895 25.31 -33.83 -1.12
N PHE A 896 25.72 -32.59 -0.90
CA PHE A 896 25.06 -31.63 -0.02
C PHE A 896 24.58 -30.40 -0.80
N ARG A 897 23.99 -29.42 -0.11
CA ARG A 897 23.41 -28.20 -0.69
C ARG A 897 23.90 -26.96 0.03
N THR A 898 23.84 -25.83 -0.67
CA THR A 898 24.02 -24.49 -0.11
C THR A 898 23.03 -24.28 1.04
N GLY A 899 23.50 -23.67 2.14
CA GLY A 899 22.73 -23.45 3.36
C GLY A 899 22.70 -24.64 4.33
N ALA A 900 23.31 -25.78 3.97
CA ALA A 900 23.44 -26.90 4.90
C ALA A 900 24.43 -26.56 6.02
N HIS A 901 24.12 -27.00 7.23
CA HIS A 901 24.93 -26.79 8.44
C HIS A 901 26.01 -27.85 8.57
N ILE A 902 27.04 -27.55 9.35
CA ILE A 902 28.20 -28.42 9.52
C ILE A 902 28.28 -28.82 10.98
N LEU A 903 28.26 -30.13 11.21
CA LEU A 903 28.33 -30.76 12.52
C LEU A 903 29.64 -31.53 12.64
N ALA A 904 30.15 -31.64 13.88
CA ALA A 904 31.21 -32.59 14.18
C ALA A 904 30.76 -34.03 13.93
N GLU A 905 31.70 -34.91 13.59
CA GLU A 905 31.45 -36.35 13.46
C GLU A 905 30.82 -36.91 14.75
N GLY A 906 29.70 -37.62 14.64
CA GLY A 906 28.97 -38.20 15.77
C GLY A 906 28.15 -37.21 16.62
N ALA A 907 28.16 -35.91 16.31
CA ALA A 907 27.33 -34.93 17.01
C ALA A 907 25.84 -35.08 16.67
N ALA A 908 24.97 -34.76 17.63
CA ALA A 908 23.53 -34.75 17.39
C ALA A 908 23.16 -33.60 16.43
N ALA A 909 22.20 -33.85 15.55
CA ALA A 909 21.72 -32.91 14.54
C ALA A 909 20.82 -31.82 15.15
N THR A 910 21.44 -30.89 15.88
CA THR A 910 20.78 -29.77 16.54
C THR A 910 21.53 -28.46 16.28
N LEU A 911 20.86 -27.32 16.47
CA LEU A 911 21.46 -26.01 16.23
C LEU A 911 22.57 -25.68 17.25
N GLU A 912 22.53 -26.27 18.44
CA GLU A 912 23.56 -26.10 19.47
C GLU A 912 24.91 -26.68 19.02
N ASN A 913 24.89 -27.72 18.18
CA ASN A 913 26.08 -28.37 17.65
C ASN A 913 26.56 -27.76 16.31
N ASP A 914 25.94 -26.67 15.86
CA ASP A 914 26.29 -26.01 14.61
C ASP A 914 27.67 -25.34 14.69
N GLN A 915 28.56 -25.75 13.78
CA GLN A 915 29.92 -25.25 13.68
C GLN A 915 30.10 -24.27 12.52
N GLY A 916 29.07 -24.05 11.71
CA GLY A 916 29.14 -23.26 10.50
C GLY A 916 28.27 -23.84 9.38
N TYR A 917 28.36 -23.27 8.19
CA TYR A 917 27.47 -23.67 7.11
C TYR A 917 28.13 -23.54 5.73
N VAL A 918 27.57 -24.27 4.78
CA VAL A 918 27.94 -24.23 3.36
C VAL A 918 27.36 -22.96 2.74
N THR A 919 28.21 -21.98 2.41
CA THR A 919 27.79 -20.72 1.78
C THR A 919 27.47 -20.90 0.30
N SER A 920 28.17 -21.82 -0.37
CA SER A 920 28.01 -22.12 -1.79
C SER A 920 28.29 -23.58 -2.06
N SER A 921 27.56 -24.20 -2.99
CA SER A 921 27.80 -25.57 -3.44
C SER A 921 27.53 -25.71 -4.92
N ALA A 922 28.27 -26.60 -5.57
CA ALA A 922 28.05 -26.97 -6.96
C ALA A 922 28.60 -28.39 -7.23
N PHE A 923 28.04 -29.07 -8.22
CA PHE A 923 28.72 -30.21 -8.80
C PHE A 923 29.85 -29.70 -9.69
N SER A 924 31.08 -30.14 -9.46
CA SER A 924 32.22 -29.82 -10.33
C SER A 924 32.35 -30.91 -11.40
N PRO A 925 32.07 -30.63 -12.68
CA PRO A 925 32.31 -31.59 -13.76
C PRO A 925 33.81 -31.83 -13.98
N SER A 926 34.66 -30.90 -13.59
CA SER A 926 36.11 -31.03 -13.64
C SER A 926 36.64 -32.06 -12.64
N LEU A 927 35.98 -32.20 -11.48
CA LEU A 927 36.38 -33.10 -10.40
C LEU A 927 35.47 -34.34 -10.25
N GLY A 928 34.31 -34.34 -10.92
CA GLY A 928 33.35 -35.44 -10.93
C GLY A 928 32.51 -35.59 -9.65
N HIS A 929 32.50 -34.60 -8.76
CA HIS A 929 31.73 -34.65 -7.51
C HIS A 929 31.31 -33.26 -7.01
N THR A 930 30.42 -33.23 -6.01
CA THR A 930 29.99 -31.98 -5.35
C THR A 930 31.11 -31.37 -4.54
N ILE A 931 31.27 -30.06 -4.64
CA ILE A 931 32.18 -29.25 -3.84
C ILE A 931 31.42 -28.07 -3.25
N GLY A 932 31.91 -27.50 -2.16
CA GLY A 932 31.33 -26.31 -1.57
C GLY A 932 32.31 -25.41 -0.86
N LEU A 933 31.97 -24.13 -0.78
CA LEU A 933 32.59 -23.18 0.13
C LEU A 933 31.75 -23.12 1.41
N ALA A 934 32.43 -22.99 2.53
CA ALA A 934 31.80 -22.96 3.84
C ALA A 934 32.47 -21.95 4.76
N LEU A 935 31.68 -21.35 5.65
CA LEU A 935 32.18 -20.57 6.78
C LEU A 935 32.09 -21.44 8.02
N ILE A 936 33.25 -21.83 8.56
CA ILE A 936 33.35 -22.77 9.68
C ILE A 936 34.16 -22.14 10.80
N LYS A 937 33.70 -22.26 12.05
CA LYS A 937 34.46 -21.84 13.25
C LYS A 937 35.83 -22.53 13.24
N ASN A 938 36.90 -21.75 13.31
CA ASN A 938 38.29 -22.23 13.21
C ASN A 938 38.57 -23.06 11.93
N GLY A 939 37.89 -22.77 10.83
CA GLY A 939 37.93 -23.59 9.61
C GLY A 939 39.34 -23.90 9.09
N PRO A 940 40.21 -22.90 8.83
CA PRO A 940 41.54 -23.12 8.26
C PRO A 940 42.44 -24.07 9.06
N GLU A 941 42.31 -24.09 10.40
CA GLU A 941 43.07 -24.98 11.28
C GLU A 941 42.53 -26.40 11.30
N ARG A 942 41.34 -26.63 10.72
CA ARG A 942 40.59 -27.89 10.71
C ARG A 942 40.61 -28.58 9.35
N ILE A 943 41.44 -28.13 8.42
CA ILE A 943 41.60 -28.79 7.11
C ILE A 943 42.04 -30.24 7.32
N GLY A 944 41.31 -31.17 6.69
CA GLY A 944 41.48 -32.62 6.83
C GLY A 944 40.51 -33.27 7.82
N GLU A 945 39.80 -32.49 8.64
CA GLU A 945 38.80 -32.99 9.59
C GLU A 945 37.56 -33.53 8.88
N LYS A 946 37.03 -34.66 9.38
CA LYS A 946 35.76 -35.24 8.95
C LYS A 946 34.61 -34.57 9.68
N VAL A 947 33.55 -34.25 8.94
CA VAL A 947 32.36 -33.57 9.44
C VAL A 947 31.11 -34.14 8.78
N VAL A 948 29.94 -33.83 9.35
CA VAL A 948 28.64 -34.15 8.76
C VAL A 948 27.99 -32.88 8.27
N VAL A 949 27.71 -32.81 6.97
CA VAL A 949 26.92 -31.72 6.37
C VAL A 949 25.44 -32.08 6.47
N TRP A 950 24.68 -31.27 7.19
CA TRP A 950 23.31 -31.54 7.60
C TRP A 950 22.33 -30.52 7.03
N ASN A 951 21.28 -31.02 6.37
CA ASN A 951 20.14 -30.22 5.93
C ASN A 951 18.88 -30.63 6.71
N GLY A 952 18.62 -29.95 7.82
CA GLY A 952 17.49 -30.25 8.71
C GLY A 952 16.11 -30.12 8.07
N LEU A 953 15.95 -29.27 7.05
CA LEU A 953 14.67 -29.09 6.35
C LEU A 953 14.28 -30.32 5.51
N ARG A 954 15.27 -31.09 5.06
CA ARG A 954 15.08 -32.28 4.21
C ARG A 954 15.52 -33.58 4.87
N ASN A 955 16.06 -33.48 6.09
CA ASN A 955 16.67 -34.58 6.82
C ASN A 955 17.75 -35.31 5.99
N GLU A 956 18.56 -34.54 5.25
CA GLU A 956 19.70 -35.06 4.47
C GLU A 956 20.99 -34.93 5.29
N TYR A 957 21.85 -35.95 5.20
CA TYR A 957 23.16 -36.01 5.87
C TYR A 957 24.22 -36.42 4.84
N THR A 958 25.39 -35.80 4.89
CA THR A 958 26.51 -36.13 4.00
C THR A 958 27.80 -36.08 4.79
N ASP A 959 28.48 -37.22 4.87
CA ASP A 959 29.82 -37.29 5.42
C ASP A 959 30.79 -36.57 4.49
N ALA A 960 31.50 -35.59 5.02
CA ALA A 960 32.35 -34.69 4.26
C ALA A 960 33.69 -34.47 4.96
N VAL A 961 34.64 -33.90 4.23
CA VAL A 961 35.95 -33.49 4.74
C VAL A 961 36.15 -32.00 4.48
N ILE A 962 36.65 -31.29 5.49
CA ILE A 962 37.09 -29.90 5.36
C ILE A 962 38.40 -29.88 4.55
N CYS A 963 38.50 -29.00 3.56
CA CYS A 963 39.64 -28.90 2.67
C CYS A 963 39.96 -27.44 2.29
N SER A 964 40.97 -27.26 1.45
CA SER A 964 41.28 -25.95 0.86
C SER A 964 40.04 -25.41 0.12
N PRO A 965 39.72 -24.10 0.24
CA PRO A 965 38.66 -23.49 -0.57
C PRO A 965 39.00 -23.44 -2.06
N VAL A 966 40.28 -23.61 -2.42
CA VAL A 966 40.73 -23.69 -3.83
C VAL A 966 40.88 -25.16 -4.20
N PHE A 967 39.97 -25.66 -5.05
CA PHE A 967 39.89 -27.07 -5.45
C PHE A 967 40.71 -27.39 -6.71
N ILE A 968 40.85 -26.41 -7.60
CA ILE A 968 41.56 -26.57 -8.89
C ILE A 968 42.65 -25.50 -9.02
N ASP A 969 43.83 -25.95 -9.47
CA ASP A 969 44.98 -25.09 -9.79
C ASP A 969 45.31 -24.10 -8.64
N PRO A 970 45.63 -24.58 -7.42
CA PRO A 970 45.88 -23.68 -6.29
C PRO A 970 47.09 -22.76 -6.49
N GLN A 971 47.97 -23.09 -7.44
CA GLN A 971 49.13 -22.28 -7.83
C GLN A 971 48.79 -21.19 -8.86
N ASN A 972 47.57 -21.19 -9.42
CA ASN A 972 47.09 -20.27 -10.46
C ASN A 972 47.94 -20.29 -11.75
N GLU A 973 48.52 -21.43 -12.10
CA GLU A 973 49.37 -21.60 -13.29
C GLU A 973 48.60 -21.29 -14.58
N LYS A 974 47.29 -21.60 -14.60
CA LYS A 974 46.45 -21.42 -15.79
C LYS A 974 46.14 -19.96 -16.14
N LEU A 975 46.31 -19.02 -15.20
CA LEU A 975 46.14 -17.58 -15.47
C LEU A 975 47.25 -17.04 -16.40
N HIS A 976 48.39 -17.73 -16.43
CA HIS A 976 49.61 -17.35 -17.12
C HIS A 976 49.88 -18.17 -18.39
N ALA A 977 48.94 -19.03 -18.79
CA ALA A 977 49.05 -19.91 -19.95
C ALA A 977 49.09 -19.16 -21.30
#